data_AF-A0A8H6VS18-F1
#
_entry.id   AF-A0A8H6VS18-F1
#
_cell.length_a   1.000
_cell.length_b   1.000
_cell.length_c   1.000
_cell.angle_alpha   90.00
_cell.angle_beta   90.00
_cell.angle_gamma   90.00
#
_symmetry.space_group_name_H-M   'P 1'
#
loop_
_entity.id
_entity.type
_entity.pdbx_description
1 polymer ?
#
loop_
_entity_poly.entity_id
_entity_poly.type
_entity_poly.pdbx_seq_one_letter_code
_entity_poly.pdbx_strand_id
1 'polypeptide(L)'
;MGQCFSWSAPPKRQRRRYPFAAAYRSNAFAQPYPQTVTPIYPRTAPAAYNPQLPPASPWPWAATPRTPVASWNIPPTIVINPQLSTQRNRHPFLDWDTSQPASNATARYGAVTHPLNNYHLGQTATSPPLSSMIVSLTSTAPAFPPRPIQAATNLNWPWDTIHIERSDGAALRVGDVLHAIFRHLAKDLSHRELVAMSGEEWDRVDRNFPFMIGLTAVQARYTSFSPSSSEEFSSASRSVKPGLIAAGIVSAWTWAATLLQSSAVAYKYGISGPWWYASGATIQVLLFAMIAAKLKLNAPFAHTWLEVVGARWGKAAHLVFMFFGLATNIIVSSMLILGGSATVTDLTGMSTIAACFLIPLGVAIYVVVGGMRSTLLCDYTHTTVLFAIIFTFVFTVYATSDKIGSPSKMYDLLTTAAQQAPVSGNAHGSYVTMRSKNGLIFGVINIIGNFATVFQDQAYFQRAIASQPSTTVKAYLLGGLAWFAIPFTLATTLGLSAVALRNDPAMRPLSAADVSAGLPAAAAASALLGKAGASALLVLLFLAVTSATSAELIAVSSLLTYDVYKRYINPAATETQIMRVSHLMVAFYALVIGLAGLIFFYIGVSMGWLYTFMGVILGSGVAPIALCITWSKANRMGCIIGAAAGFAAGIVAWLVTTSTLNGGVINVTTSGGDLEMLAGNLASIGVGGIIATATSYIWPEDYDFESTRAINRPAPASTESDEPKEATEKEPSIEKKVQEKAPSVADSFDAVEVEDELDPVALNKAYNFAAWSSLVLLVVLILLIPLPLFFASTIYGKAGYTTWVVIGIIWTFISAFSVVLYPLWESRDALGLISKGIIKDIFARGSGKYVEPAREAA
;
A
#
# COMPACT_ATOMS: atom_id res chain seq x y z
N MET A 1 -7.57 -56.85 16.31
CA MET A 1 -6.13 -57.12 16.54
C MET A 1 -5.35 -56.21 15.59
N GLY A 2 -4.56 -55.22 16.01
CA GLY A 2 -4.37 -54.68 17.36
C GLY A 2 -3.03 -55.05 18.00
N GLN A 3 -2.06 -54.13 17.94
CA GLN A 3 -1.02 -53.92 18.96
C GLN A 3 -0.37 -52.54 18.77
N CYS A 4 0.31 -52.06 19.82
CA CYS A 4 0.82 -50.69 19.96
C CYS A 4 2.30 -50.57 19.51
N PHE A 5 2.80 -49.33 19.41
CA PHE A 5 4.00 -48.93 20.16
C PHE A 5 3.97 -47.44 20.48
N SER A 6 4.65 -47.04 21.56
CA SER A 6 4.54 -45.71 22.18
C SER A 6 5.66 -44.74 21.76
N TRP A 7 5.37 -43.44 21.86
CA TRP A 7 6.36 -42.37 21.70
C TRP A 7 7.22 -42.21 22.96
N SER A 8 8.52 -41.98 22.77
CA SER A 8 9.46 -41.59 23.83
C SER A 8 10.11 -40.24 23.50
N ALA A 9 10.45 -39.46 24.53
CA ALA A 9 10.90 -38.07 24.37
C ALA A 9 12.40 -37.95 24.07
N PRO A 10 12.85 -36.92 23.32
CA PRO A 10 14.26 -36.70 23.02
C PRO A 10 15.05 -36.16 24.23
N PRO A 11 16.34 -36.53 24.38
CA PRO A 11 17.15 -36.19 25.55
C PRO A 11 17.74 -34.76 25.51
N LYS A 12 17.96 -34.19 26.69
CA LYS A 12 18.69 -32.91 26.88
C LYS A 12 20.14 -33.03 26.38
N ARG A 13 20.61 -32.12 25.52
CA ARG A 13 22.04 -32.01 25.19
C ARG A 13 22.78 -31.18 26.24
N GLN A 14 23.90 -31.72 26.73
CA GLN A 14 24.80 -31.05 27.67
C GLN A 14 25.72 -30.05 26.96
N ARG A 15 26.12 -28.97 27.66
CA ARG A 15 27.22 -28.09 27.25
C ARG A 15 28.53 -28.89 27.18
N ARG A 16 29.36 -28.66 26.15
CA ARG A 16 30.78 -29.03 26.14
C ARG A 16 31.62 -27.84 25.70
N ARG A 17 32.48 -27.33 26.59
CA ARG A 17 33.64 -26.49 26.25
C ARG A 17 34.73 -27.39 25.63
N TYR A 18 35.56 -26.84 24.73
CA TYR A 18 37.01 -27.09 24.61
C TYR A 18 37.61 -26.01 23.66
N PRO A 19 38.94 -25.78 23.62
CA PRO A 19 39.47 -24.42 23.66
C PRO A 19 40.18 -23.93 22.39
N PHE A 20 40.62 -22.66 22.44
CA PHE A 20 41.53 -22.04 21.48
C PHE A 20 42.84 -22.82 21.29
N ALA A 21 43.32 -22.86 20.05
CA ALA A 21 44.73 -23.03 19.70
C ALA A 21 45.00 -22.29 18.37
N ALA A 22 46.10 -21.55 18.28
CA ALA A 22 46.46 -20.77 17.09
C ALA A 22 47.54 -21.45 16.25
N ALA A 23 47.46 -21.34 14.93
CA ALA A 23 48.52 -21.77 14.02
C ALA A 23 48.56 -20.90 12.74
N TYR A 24 49.53 -19.99 12.67
CA TYR A 24 49.97 -19.38 11.42
C TYR A 24 50.75 -20.41 10.59
N ARG A 25 50.50 -20.52 9.28
CA ARG A 25 51.55 -20.72 8.26
C ARG A 25 51.06 -20.53 6.83
N SER A 26 51.95 -19.97 6.01
CA SER A 26 51.84 -19.84 4.56
C SER A 26 52.16 -21.14 3.83
N ASN A 27 51.73 -21.25 2.58
CA ASN A 27 52.66 -21.44 1.44
C ASN A 27 51.96 -21.17 0.11
N ALA A 28 52.74 -20.79 -0.90
CA ALA A 28 52.29 -20.51 -2.26
C ALA A 28 52.91 -21.50 -3.27
N PHE A 29 52.22 -21.71 -4.40
CA PHE A 29 52.77 -22.24 -5.66
C PHE A 29 52.00 -21.61 -6.84
N ALA A 30 52.57 -21.64 -8.05
CA ALA A 30 52.30 -20.59 -9.04
C ALA A 30 52.29 -21.05 -10.53
N GLN A 31 51.41 -20.40 -11.34
CA GLN A 31 51.50 -20.19 -12.82
C GLN A 31 51.43 -21.45 -13.74
N PRO A 32 51.21 -21.33 -15.08
CA PRO A 32 50.51 -20.30 -15.87
C PRO A 32 49.49 -20.84 -16.95
N TYR A 33 48.83 -19.89 -17.63
CA TYR A 33 48.12 -19.82 -18.95
C TYR A 33 48.52 -20.80 -20.12
N PRO A 34 47.68 -21.04 -21.18
CA PRO A 34 47.21 -20.03 -22.16
C PRO A 34 45.75 -20.15 -22.73
N GLN A 35 45.52 -19.82 -24.02
CA GLN A 35 44.32 -19.10 -24.52
C GLN A 35 43.57 -19.71 -25.74
N THR A 36 42.32 -19.26 -25.95
CA THR A 36 41.57 -19.01 -27.23
C THR A 36 41.57 -20.00 -28.41
N VAL A 37 40.36 -20.35 -28.91
CA VAL A 37 40.06 -20.71 -30.33
C VAL A 37 38.65 -20.21 -30.72
N THR A 38 38.45 -19.82 -32.00
CA THR A 38 37.19 -19.35 -32.62
C THR A 38 36.47 -20.42 -33.47
N PRO A 39 35.17 -20.27 -33.80
CA PRO A 39 34.40 -21.27 -34.55
C PRO A 39 34.57 -21.21 -36.08
N ILE A 40 34.34 -22.34 -36.77
CA ILE A 40 34.41 -22.49 -38.23
C ILE A 40 33.15 -23.20 -38.75
N TYR A 41 32.63 -22.75 -39.90
CA TYR A 41 31.54 -23.38 -40.68
C TYR A 41 32.09 -24.26 -41.81
N PRO A 42 31.29 -25.22 -42.29
CA PRO A 42 31.07 -25.36 -43.73
C PRO A 42 29.59 -25.47 -44.14
N ARG A 43 29.32 -25.27 -45.44
CA ARG A 43 28.00 -25.45 -46.11
C ARG A 43 27.95 -26.79 -46.85
N THR A 44 26.75 -27.35 -47.05
CA THR A 44 26.21 -27.74 -48.38
C THR A 44 24.72 -28.13 -48.29
N ALA A 45 24.00 -28.09 -49.41
CA ALA A 45 22.59 -28.52 -49.56
C ALA A 45 22.45 -29.48 -50.76
N PRO A 46 21.28 -30.11 -50.96
CA PRO A 46 20.72 -30.08 -52.33
C PRO A 46 19.18 -29.87 -52.43
N ALA A 47 18.77 -29.70 -53.69
CA ALA A 47 17.43 -29.54 -54.29
C ALA A 47 16.47 -30.76 -54.13
N ALA A 48 15.17 -30.74 -54.49
CA ALA A 48 14.16 -29.68 -54.80
C ALA A 48 12.75 -30.32 -55.01
N TYR A 49 11.81 -29.53 -55.57
CA TYR A 49 10.55 -29.87 -56.30
C TYR A 49 9.20 -29.49 -55.62
N ASN A 50 8.24 -29.03 -56.45
CA ASN A 50 6.91 -28.51 -56.10
C ASN A 50 6.00 -28.56 -57.36
N PRO A 51 4.72 -28.98 -57.26
CA PRO A 51 3.59 -28.04 -57.44
C PRO A 51 2.39 -28.38 -56.49
N GLN A 52 1.31 -27.60 -56.30
CA GLN A 52 0.52 -26.70 -57.18
C GLN A 52 -0.13 -25.50 -56.41
N LEU A 53 -0.82 -24.61 -57.14
CA LEU A 53 -1.59 -23.39 -56.74
C LEU A 53 -2.91 -23.36 -57.58
N PRO A 54 -3.84 -22.36 -57.54
CA PRO A 54 -3.94 -21.04 -56.85
C PRO A 54 -5.27 -20.92 -56.02
N PRO A 55 -5.94 -19.75 -55.76
CA PRO A 55 -5.66 -18.30 -55.95
C PRO A 55 -5.97 -17.39 -54.71
N ALA A 56 -6.09 -16.04 -54.81
CA ALA A 56 -5.11 -15.03 -55.26
C ALA A 56 -5.61 -13.57 -55.00
N SER A 57 -4.68 -12.65 -54.64
CA SER A 57 -4.71 -11.17 -54.86
C SER A 57 -5.64 -10.27 -54.00
N PRO A 58 -5.46 -8.91 -53.95
CA PRO A 58 -4.41 -8.07 -54.57
C PRO A 58 -3.69 -7.00 -53.67
N TRP A 59 -2.39 -6.75 -53.98
CA TRP A 59 -1.61 -5.49 -54.22
C TRP A 59 -2.03 -4.08 -53.70
N PRO A 60 -1.12 -3.05 -53.71
CA PRO A 60 0.34 -2.98 -54.03
C PRO A 60 1.20 -2.66 -52.77
N TRP A 61 2.41 -2.07 -52.69
CA TRP A 61 3.43 -1.35 -53.52
C TRP A 61 4.83 -1.62 -52.87
N ALA A 62 6.04 -1.67 -53.47
CA ALA A 62 6.80 -0.94 -54.51
C ALA A 62 7.51 0.37 -54.04
N ALA A 63 8.81 0.68 -54.26
CA ALA A 63 10.00 -0.10 -54.67
C ALA A 63 11.35 0.73 -54.56
N THR A 64 12.44 0.15 -54.00
CA THR A 64 13.89 0.46 -54.28
C THR A 64 14.53 1.79 -53.69
N PRO A 65 15.82 2.21 -53.91
CA PRO A 65 16.82 2.14 -52.81
C PRO A 65 17.91 3.27 -52.63
N ARG A 66 18.48 3.34 -51.40
CA ARG A 66 19.86 3.76 -50.95
C ARG A 66 20.69 4.92 -51.61
N THR A 67 21.11 5.85 -50.72
CA THR A 67 22.45 6.54 -50.62
C THR A 67 22.88 7.65 -51.63
N PRO A 68 23.83 8.57 -51.30
CA PRO A 68 24.04 9.31 -50.02
C PRO A 68 24.57 10.79 -50.16
N VAL A 69 24.67 11.53 -49.02
CA VAL A 69 25.45 12.80 -48.76
C VAL A 69 25.10 14.09 -49.55
N ALA A 70 24.77 15.21 -48.84
CA ALA A 70 25.50 16.52 -48.90
C ALA A 70 24.76 17.77 -48.27
N SER A 71 25.22 18.21 -47.09
CA SER A 71 25.44 19.63 -46.65
C SER A 71 24.31 20.72 -46.62
N TRP A 72 24.53 21.73 -45.75
CA TRP A 72 23.78 23.01 -45.55
C TRP A 72 22.36 22.86 -44.93
N ASN A 73 21.80 23.80 -44.13
CA ASN A 73 22.31 25.08 -43.60
C ASN A 73 21.63 25.49 -42.26
N ILE A 74 22.20 26.47 -41.54
CA ILE A 74 21.65 27.18 -40.35
C ILE A 74 21.79 28.68 -40.69
N PRO A 75 20.78 29.59 -40.56
CA PRO A 75 20.23 30.09 -39.27
C PRO A 75 18.74 30.58 -39.41
N PRO A 76 18.17 31.53 -38.62
CA PRO A 76 18.60 32.17 -37.35
C PRO A 76 17.56 32.21 -36.20
N THR A 77 18.04 32.64 -35.03
CA THR A 77 17.32 32.95 -33.79
C THR A 77 16.57 34.29 -33.84
N ILE A 78 15.44 34.41 -33.11
CA ILE A 78 14.79 35.68 -32.70
C ILE A 78 14.48 35.54 -31.20
N VAL A 79 15.31 36.07 -30.30
CA VAL A 79 15.30 37.43 -29.70
C VAL A 79 14.14 37.66 -28.70
N ILE A 80 14.52 38.05 -27.47
CA ILE A 80 13.63 38.40 -26.35
C ILE A 80 13.90 39.86 -25.95
N ASN A 81 12.86 40.70 -25.85
CA ASN A 81 12.77 41.72 -24.79
C ASN A 81 11.33 42.26 -24.64
N PRO A 82 10.89 42.72 -23.45
CA PRO A 82 9.53 43.22 -23.20
C PRO A 82 9.46 44.76 -23.05
N GLN A 83 8.26 45.35 -23.22
CA GLN A 83 7.77 46.51 -22.44
C GLN A 83 6.31 46.90 -22.82
N LEU A 84 5.69 47.78 -22.00
CA LEU A 84 4.41 48.49 -22.17
C LEU A 84 3.15 47.57 -22.25
N SER A 85 2.17 47.56 -21.32
CA SER A 85 1.55 48.54 -20.39
C SER A 85 0.46 49.46 -20.98
N THR A 86 -0.80 49.14 -20.63
CA THR A 86 -1.96 50.05 -20.47
C THR A 86 -2.40 50.98 -21.63
N GLN A 87 -3.58 50.70 -22.21
CA GLN A 87 -4.77 51.61 -22.26
C GLN A 87 -5.98 50.86 -22.88
N ARG A 88 -7.14 50.77 -22.21
CA ARG A 88 -8.32 51.67 -22.23
C ARG A 88 -9.20 51.64 -23.51
N ASN A 89 -10.39 51.03 -23.35
CA ASN A 89 -11.72 51.33 -23.93
C ASN A 89 -11.84 51.96 -25.33
N ARG A 90 -12.59 51.28 -26.24
CA ARG A 90 -13.87 51.78 -26.83
C ARG A 90 -14.54 50.78 -27.80
N HIS A 91 -15.85 50.54 -27.62
CA HIS A 91 -16.83 50.22 -28.67
C HIS A 91 -17.15 51.52 -29.49
N PRO A 92 -17.90 51.56 -30.63
CA PRO A 92 -18.99 50.63 -31.02
C PRO A 92 -19.36 50.42 -32.54
N PHE A 93 -20.43 49.63 -32.75
CA PHE A 93 -21.54 49.74 -33.75
C PHE A 93 -21.49 49.17 -35.20
N LEU A 94 -22.71 48.82 -35.64
CA LEU A 94 -23.29 48.54 -36.98
C LEU A 94 -23.10 47.15 -37.64
N ASP A 95 -24.06 46.62 -38.43
CA ASP A 95 -25.53 46.42 -38.27
C ASP A 95 -26.16 45.77 -39.54
N TRP A 96 -27.12 44.84 -39.37
CA TRP A 96 -28.29 44.49 -40.24
C TRP A 96 -28.99 43.26 -39.59
N ASP A 97 -30.21 43.28 -39.04
CA ASP A 97 -31.56 43.50 -39.64
C ASP A 97 -31.97 42.36 -40.60
N THR A 98 -33.16 41.72 -40.58
CA THR A 98 -34.42 41.85 -39.79
C THR A 98 -34.59 40.67 -38.77
N SER A 99 -35.70 40.32 -38.08
CA SER A 99 -37.14 40.67 -38.14
C SER A 99 -37.88 40.44 -36.78
N GLN A 100 -39.21 40.24 -36.80
CA GLN A 100 -40.13 40.00 -35.67
C GLN A 100 -41.37 39.17 -36.15
N PRO A 101 -42.40 38.80 -35.34
CA PRO A 101 -42.78 39.29 -34.00
C PRO A 101 -43.07 38.22 -32.91
N ALA A 102 -43.41 38.69 -31.71
CA ALA A 102 -43.94 37.92 -30.58
C ALA A 102 -45.22 38.58 -30.02
N SER A 103 -45.95 37.93 -29.10
CA SER A 103 -47.06 38.57 -28.37
C SER A 103 -47.33 38.01 -26.96
N ASN A 104 -47.14 38.87 -25.96
CA ASN A 104 -48.12 39.22 -24.90
C ASN A 104 -48.58 38.17 -23.84
N ALA A 105 -48.79 38.52 -22.55
CA ALA A 105 -48.51 39.79 -21.84
C ALA A 105 -48.49 39.67 -20.28
N THR A 106 -47.75 40.59 -19.65
CA THR A 106 -47.90 41.23 -18.31
C THR A 106 -48.65 40.56 -17.13
N ALA A 107 -47.87 40.23 -16.09
CA ALA A 107 -47.94 40.72 -14.69
C ALA A 107 -49.24 40.68 -13.84
N ARG A 108 -49.10 40.25 -12.56
CA ARG A 108 -49.35 41.07 -11.35
C ARG A 108 -48.90 40.40 -10.02
N TYR A 109 -48.86 41.21 -8.94
CA TYR A 109 -48.59 40.82 -7.55
C TYR A 109 -49.74 40.03 -6.90
N GLY A 110 -49.43 39.21 -5.89
CA GLY A 110 -50.42 38.73 -4.92
C GLY A 110 -49.88 37.65 -3.97
N ALA A 111 -49.89 37.91 -2.66
CA ALA A 111 -49.67 36.90 -1.61
C ALA A 111 -50.96 36.73 -0.79
N VAL A 112 -51.25 35.51 -0.31
CA VAL A 112 -52.20 35.23 0.78
C VAL A 112 -51.99 33.80 1.34
N THR A 113 -52.66 33.48 2.46
CA THR A 113 -52.27 32.49 3.47
C THR A 113 -52.91 31.09 3.38
N HIS A 114 -52.41 30.18 4.24
CA HIS A 114 -53.01 28.92 4.72
C HIS A 114 -54.54 28.89 4.89
N PRO A 115 -55.14 27.68 4.91
CA PRO A 115 -55.52 27.11 6.23
C PRO A 115 -55.17 25.62 6.45
N LEU A 116 -55.31 25.17 7.71
CA LEU A 116 -55.26 23.79 8.22
C LEU A 116 -56.70 23.22 8.40
N ASN A 117 -56.85 21.89 8.57
CA ASN A 117 -57.90 21.16 9.35
C ASN A 117 -57.93 19.65 8.97
N ASN A 118 -58.38 18.66 9.77
CA ASN A 118 -58.46 18.51 11.25
C ASN A 118 -58.81 17.03 11.66
N TYR A 119 -58.53 16.67 12.94
CA TYR A 119 -59.04 15.59 13.85
C TYR A 119 -59.68 14.28 13.32
N HIS A 120 -59.51 13.09 13.94
CA HIS A 120 -59.77 12.68 15.34
C HIS A 120 -58.82 11.50 15.76
N LEU A 121 -58.35 11.33 17.02
CA LEU A 121 -59.02 10.79 18.24
C LEU A 121 -59.71 9.41 18.05
N GLY A 122 -59.43 8.33 18.81
CA GLY A 122 -58.42 8.05 19.86
C GLY A 122 -58.94 7.04 20.92
N GLN A 123 -58.08 6.21 21.56
CA GLN A 123 -58.41 5.46 22.81
C GLN A 123 -57.19 4.88 23.56
N THR A 124 -57.42 4.40 24.78
CA THR A 124 -56.44 3.99 25.84
C THR A 124 -56.18 2.45 25.86
N ALA A 125 -55.34 1.81 26.71
CA ALA A 125 -54.88 2.10 28.08
C ALA A 125 -53.63 1.28 28.55
N THR A 126 -53.29 1.46 29.86
CA THR A 126 -52.42 0.67 30.77
C THR A 126 -50.88 0.77 30.70
N SER A 127 -50.25 0.41 31.85
CA SER A 127 -48.88 0.78 32.30
C SER A 127 -48.59 0.08 33.67
N PRO A 128 -47.40 0.17 34.32
CA PRO A 128 -46.07 0.60 33.84
C PRO A 128 -44.96 -0.48 34.04
N PRO A 129 -43.91 -0.40 34.91
CA PRO A 129 -42.52 -0.44 34.40
C PRO A 129 -41.57 -1.44 35.10
N LEU A 130 -40.34 -1.56 34.60
CA LEU A 130 -39.19 -1.96 35.42
C LEU A 130 -37.88 -1.33 34.91
N SER A 131 -37.33 -0.38 35.68
CA SER A 131 -36.03 0.25 35.44
C SER A 131 -35.46 0.78 36.75
N SER A 132 -34.27 0.34 37.15
CA SER A 132 -33.58 0.82 38.35
C SER A 132 -32.06 0.63 38.26
N MET A 133 -31.32 1.39 39.08
CA MET A 133 -29.87 1.31 39.29
C MET A 133 -28.96 1.68 38.09
N ILE A 134 -28.98 2.97 37.72
CA ILE A 134 -27.72 3.69 37.46
C ILE A 134 -27.55 4.70 38.61
N VAL A 135 -26.39 4.68 39.27
CA VAL A 135 -26.07 5.59 40.39
C VAL A 135 -25.25 6.76 39.86
N SER A 136 -25.64 7.98 40.25
CA SER A 136 -24.95 9.22 39.86
C SER A 136 -23.63 9.41 40.63
N LEU A 137 -22.60 9.87 39.93
CA LEU A 137 -21.47 10.61 40.51
C LEU A 137 -21.17 11.84 39.65
N THR A 138 -21.73 12.98 40.05
CA THR A 138 -21.42 14.29 39.48
C THR A 138 -20.08 14.82 40.01
N SER A 139 -19.28 15.42 39.13
CA SER A 139 -18.10 16.20 39.49
C SER A 139 -18.21 17.60 38.88
N THR A 140 -18.01 18.64 39.69
CA THR A 140 -18.23 20.04 39.31
C THR A 140 -16.94 20.69 38.80
N ALA A 141 -17.04 21.39 37.67
CA ALA A 141 -16.00 22.29 37.16
C ALA A 141 -16.61 23.67 36.82
N PRO A 142 -15.91 24.79 37.09
CA PRO A 142 -16.48 26.12 36.94
C PRO A 142 -16.53 26.58 35.47
N ALA A 143 -17.57 27.35 35.14
CA ALA A 143 -17.73 27.90 33.80
C ALA A 143 -16.79 29.09 33.55
N PHE A 144 -16.10 29.08 32.40
CA PHE A 144 -15.40 30.25 31.85
C PHE A 144 -16.27 30.92 30.76
N PRO A 145 -16.33 32.26 30.69
CA PRO A 145 -17.09 32.95 29.66
C PRO A 145 -16.38 32.88 28.29
N PRO A 146 -17.13 32.76 27.18
CA PRO A 146 -16.54 32.68 25.83
C PRO A 146 -15.92 34.01 25.40
N ARG A 147 -14.66 33.99 24.95
CA ARG A 147 -14.07 35.06 24.13
C ARG A 147 -14.03 34.62 22.66
N PRO A 148 -14.47 35.45 21.70
CA PRO A 148 -14.48 35.08 20.29
C PRO A 148 -13.07 35.04 19.69
N ILE A 149 -12.74 33.95 18.99
CA ILE A 149 -11.49 33.83 18.23
C ILE A 149 -11.67 34.52 16.87
N GLN A 150 -11.35 35.82 16.81
CA GLN A 150 -11.31 36.60 15.55
C GLN A 150 -9.88 36.88 15.05
N ALA A 151 -8.85 36.42 15.75
CA ALA A 151 -7.45 36.73 15.44
C ALA A 151 -6.80 35.86 14.34
N ALA A 152 -7.50 34.83 13.82
CA ALA A 152 -6.90 33.81 12.96
C ALA A 152 -7.09 34.02 11.44
N THR A 153 -7.95 34.94 11.00
CA THR A 153 -8.37 35.07 9.59
C THR A 153 -7.54 36.05 8.75
N ASN A 154 -6.55 36.72 9.35
CA ASN A 154 -5.82 37.83 8.74
C ASN A 154 -4.29 37.58 8.64
N LEU A 155 -3.90 36.34 8.33
CA LEU A 155 -2.54 36.05 7.82
C LEU A 155 -2.65 35.77 6.31
N ASN A 156 -1.86 36.49 5.52
CA ASN A 156 -1.59 36.11 4.12
C ASN A 156 -0.64 34.90 4.15
N TRP A 157 -0.97 33.84 3.41
CA TRP A 157 -0.15 32.63 3.33
C TRP A 157 0.51 32.53 1.96
N PRO A 158 1.71 31.93 1.83
CA PRO A 158 2.41 31.83 0.54
C PRO A 158 1.60 31.07 -0.54
N TRP A 159 0.62 30.26 -0.13
CA TRP A 159 -0.28 29.47 -0.97
C TRP A 159 -1.35 30.29 -1.70
N ASP A 160 -1.56 31.56 -1.35
CA ASP A 160 -2.58 32.44 -1.95
C ASP A 160 -2.31 32.78 -3.44
N THR A 161 -1.12 32.38 -3.94
CA THR A 161 -0.68 32.55 -5.34
C THR A 161 -0.98 31.33 -6.23
N ILE A 162 -1.43 30.20 -5.68
CA ILE A 162 -1.66 28.97 -6.44
C ILE A 162 -3.12 28.92 -6.94
N HIS A 163 -3.26 28.74 -8.25
CA HIS A 163 -4.54 28.54 -8.93
C HIS A 163 -4.74 27.07 -9.30
N ILE A 164 -5.95 26.55 -9.09
CA ILE A 164 -6.42 25.26 -9.59
C ILE A 164 -7.53 25.53 -10.59
N GLU A 165 -7.35 25.08 -11.82
CA GLU A 165 -8.34 25.16 -12.89
C GLU A 165 -9.28 23.94 -12.84
N ARG A 166 -10.59 24.19 -12.83
CA ARG A 166 -11.63 23.16 -12.81
C ARG A 166 -11.94 22.66 -14.23
N SER A 167 -12.59 21.51 -14.31
CA SER A 167 -13.14 20.95 -15.56
C SER A 167 -14.26 21.78 -16.20
N ASP A 168 -14.78 22.80 -15.52
CA ASP A 168 -15.71 23.81 -16.03
C ASP A 168 -15.02 25.11 -16.51
N GLY A 169 -13.68 25.18 -16.44
CA GLY A 169 -12.87 26.35 -16.78
C GLY A 169 -12.76 27.42 -15.69
N ALA A 170 -13.32 27.20 -14.50
CA ALA A 170 -13.20 28.15 -13.38
C ALA A 170 -11.87 27.97 -12.62
N ALA A 171 -11.12 29.05 -12.46
CA ALA A 171 -9.90 29.08 -11.66
C ALA A 171 -10.19 29.39 -10.18
N LEU A 172 -9.98 28.42 -9.30
CA LEU A 172 -10.06 28.56 -7.84
C LEU A 172 -8.68 28.87 -7.25
N ARG A 173 -8.60 29.74 -6.24
CA ARG A 173 -7.36 29.93 -5.45
C ARG A 173 -7.30 28.92 -4.32
N VAL A 174 -6.12 28.35 -4.07
CA VAL A 174 -5.92 27.40 -2.96
C VAL A 174 -6.24 28.04 -1.60
N GLY A 175 -5.88 29.31 -1.41
CA GLY A 175 -6.21 30.08 -0.19
C GLY A 175 -7.72 30.26 0.05
N ASP A 176 -8.51 30.49 -1.00
CA ASP A 176 -9.97 30.59 -0.91
C ASP A 176 -10.61 29.24 -0.63
N VAL A 177 -10.11 28.16 -1.25
CA VAL A 177 -10.55 26.78 -0.98
C VAL A 177 -10.25 26.38 0.47
N LEU A 178 -9.05 26.67 0.98
CA LEU A 178 -8.70 26.42 2.39
C LEU A 178 -9.54 27.26 3.34
N HIS A 179 -9.79 28.55 3.05
CA HIS A 179 -10.69 29.37 3.85
C HIS A 179 -12.16 28.95 3.73
N ALA A 180 -12.59 28.33 2.64
CA ALA A 180 -13.92 27.73 2.51
C ALA A 180 -14.00 26.44 3.34
N ILE A 181 -12.98 25.57 3.30
CA ILE A 181 -12.86 24.36 4.10
C ILE A 181 -12.86 24.68 5.59
N PHE A 182 -12.02 25.60 6.07
CA PHE A 182 -12.04 26.00 7.50
C PHE A 182 -13.37 26.65 7.91
N ARG A 183 -14.08 27.35 7.01
CA ARG A 183 -15.40 27.93 7.31
C ARG A 183 -16.56 26.94 7.20
N HIS A 184 -16.45 25.85 6.42
CA HIS A 184 -17.38 24.72 6.44
C HIS A 184 -17.13 23.83 7.65
N LEU A 185 -15.87 23.43 7.92
CA LEU A 185 -15.51 22.71 9.16
C LEU A 185 -15.94 23.48 10.41
N ALA A 186 -15.86 24.81 10.43
CA ALA A 186 -16.36 25.62 11.55
C ALA A 186 -17.88 25.88 11.57
N LYS A 187 -18.65 25.43 10.56
CA LYS A 187 -20.11 25.63 10.47
C LYS A 187 -20.92 24.35 10.36
N ASP A 188 -20.55 23.40 9.52
CA ASP A 188 -21.35 22.20 9.22
C ASP A 188 -21.17 21.08 10.26
N LEU A 189 -20.03 21.09 10.98
CA LEU A 189 -19.89 20.38 12.26
C LEU A 189 -20.87 20.89 13.35
N SER A 190 -21.69 21.92 13.09
CA SER A 190 -22.79 22.29 14.00
C SER A 190 -23.95 21.30 13.95
N HIS A 191 -23.82 20.29 14.81
CA HIS A 191 -24.93 19.53 15.42
C HIS A 191 -25.74 18.58 14.52
N ARG A 192 -25.85 18.79 13.20
CA ARG A 192 -26.59 17.88 12.29
C ARG A 192 -25.75 16.70 11.82
N GLU A 193 -24.51 16.93 11.36
CA GLU A 193 -23.62 15.82 10.98
C GLU A 193 -23.19 15.01 12.21
N LEU A 194 -23.03 15.64 13.38
CA LEU A 194 -22.84 14.97 14.68
C LEU A 194 -24.02 14.05 15.10
N VAL A 195 -25.20 14.19 14.50
CA VAL A 195 -26.34 13.27 14.68
C VAL A 195 -26.41 12.22 13.56
N ALA A 196 -25.85 12.51 12.38
CA ALA A 196 -25.60 11.46 11.38
C ALA A 196 -24.48 10.48 11.83
N MET A 197 -23.57 10.93 12.71
CA MET A 197 -22.58 10.08 13.36
C MET A 197 -23.17 9.03 14.30
N SER A 198 -24.38 9.22 14.86
CA SER A 198 -25.01 8.25 15.78
C SER A 198 -25.79 7.13 15.06
N GLY A 199 -25.25 6.64 13.94
CA GLY A 199 -25.71 5.40 13.32
C GLY A 199 -25.06 4.20 14.01
N GLU A 200 -25.83 3.14 14.29
CA GLU A 200 -25.31 1.92 14.95
C GLU A 200 -24.10 1.28 14.24
N GLU A 201 -23.93 1.57 12.94
CA GLU A 201 -22.80 1.14 12.12
C GLU A 201 -21.54 1.97 12.39
N TRP A 202 -21.65 3.29 12.55
CA TRP A 202 -20.53 4.13 12.98
C TRP A 202 -20.12 3.81 14.43
N ASP A 203 -21.07 3.58 15.33
CA ASP A 203 -20.77 3.06 16.68
C ASP A 203 -20.08 1.69 16.66
N ARG A 204 -20.26 0.87 15.61
CA ARG A 204 -19.52 -0.41 15.45
C ARG A 204 -18.13 -0.20 14.89
N VAL A 205 -17.94 0.79 14.02
CA VAL A 205 -16.65 1.19 13.44
C VAL A 205 -15.75 1.86 14.49
N ASP A 206 -16.29 2.80 15.28
CA ASP A 206 -15.55 3.57 16.29
C ASP A 206 -15.02 2.67 17.43
N ARG A 207 -15.74 1.59 17.76
CA ARG A 207 -15.32 0.57 18.75
C ARG A 207 -13.95 -0.07 18.50
N ASN A 208 -13.38 0.07 17.29
CA ASN A 208 -12.01 -0.35 17.02
C ASN A 208 -10.96 0.53 17.76
N PHE A 209 -11.14 1.85 17.84
CA PHE A 209 -10.11 2.72 18.45
C PHE A 209 -9.91 2.45 19.96
N PRO A 210 -10.97 2.31 20.80
CA PRO A 210 -10.81 1.86 22.18
C PRO A 210 -10.18 0.46 22.31
N PHE A 211 -10.44 -0.44 21.35
CA PHE A 211 -9.84 -1.77 21.32
C PHE A 211 -8.33 -1.72 21.04
N MET A 212 -7.88 -0.91 20.08
CA MET A 212 -6.44 -0.71 19.80
C MET A 212 -5.70 -0.05 20.96
N ILE A 213 -6.30 0.97 21.59
CA ILE A 213 -5.75 1.61 22.79
C ILE A 213 -5.73 0.61 23.95
N GLY A 214 -6.74 -0.25 24.08
CA GLY A 214 -6.79 -1.37 25.02
C GLY A 214 -5.68 -2.39 24.81
N LEU A 215 -5.43 -2.84 23.57
CA LEU A 215 -4.31 -3.73 23.22
C LEU A 215 -2.96 -3.10 23.60
N THR A 216 -2.78 -1.81 23.31
CA THR A 216 -1.57 -1.04 23.66
C THR A 216 -1.37 -1.00 25.19
N ALA A 217 -2.43 -0.72 25.95
CA ALA A 217 -2.39 -0.68 27.41
C ALA A 217 -2.14 -2.06 28.05
N VAL A 218 -2.67 -3.14 27.44
CA VAL A 218 -2.39 -4.53 27.83
C VAL A 218 -0.92 -4.87 27.54
N GLN A 219 -0.41 -4.56 26.36
CA GLN A 219 1.00 -4.81 25.99
C GLN A 219 1.96 -4.11 26.97
N ALA A 220 1.79 -2.80 27.17
CA ALA A 220 2.66 -1.99 28.03
C ALA A 220 2.54 -2.31 29.54
N ARG A 221 1.55 -3.11 29.95
CA ARG A 221 1.35 -3.56 31.34
C ARG A 221 1.87 -4.97 31.60
N TYR A 222 1.73 -5.87 30.63
CA TYR A 222 1.97 -7.31 30.80
C TYR A 222 3.17 -7.85 29.99
N THR A 223 3.92 -6.99 29.31
CA THR A 223 5.18 -7.32 28.63
C THR A 223 6.26 -6.27 28.92
N SER A 224 7.51 -6.54 28.53
CA SER A 224 8.62 -5.57 28.55
C SER A 224 8.47 -4.46 27.49
N PHE A 225 7.55 -4.59 26.53
CA PHE A 225 7.52 -3.76 25.32
C PHE A 225 6.62 -2.53 25.46
N SER A 226 7.24 -1.36 25.61
CA SER A 226 6.57 -0.06 25.73
C SER A 226 6.88 0.85 24.53
N PRO A 227 5.88 1.47 23.87
CA PRO A 227 6.08 2.35 22.71
C PRO A 227 6.71 3.72 23.06
N SER A 228 7.40 3.82 24.20
CA SER A 228 8.05 5.03 24.70
C SER A 228 9.46 5.25 24.14
N SER A 229 10.10 4.22 23.56
CA SER A 229 11.35 4.35 22.83
C SER A 229 11.13 4.53 21.33
N SER A 230 12.04 5.25 20.67
CA SER A 230 12.03 5.50 19.22
C SER A 230 12.21 4.23 18.39
N GLU A 231 12.95 3.28 18.95
CA GLU A 231 13.26 2.00 18.33
C GLU A 231 12.01 1.08 18.36
N GLU A 232 11.30 0.97 19.48
CA GLU A 232 10.01 0.23 19.54
C GLU A 232 8.94 0.89 18.66
N PHE A 233 8.82 2.22 18.74
CA PHE A 233 7.79 2.96 17.98
C PHE A 233 7.94 2.76 16.46
N SER A 234 9.17 2.81 15.94
CA SER A 234 9.45 2.76 14.50
C SER A 234 9.83 1.38 13.96
N SER A 235 10.37 0.49 14.79
CA SER A 235 10.97 -0.78 14.35
C SER A 235 10.46 -2.01 15.12
N ALA A 236 9.50 -1.85 16.05
CA ALA A 236 8.95 -2.92 16.89
C ALA A 236 10.04 -3.81 17.55
N SER A 237 11.17 -3.19 17.88
CA SER A 237 12.41 -3.81 18.35
C SER A 237 12.91 -5.01 17.56
N ARG A 238 12.71 -5.00 16.23
CA ARG A 238 13.29 -5.92 15.23
C ARG A 238 13.09 -7.42 15.48
N SER A 239 12.19 -7.76 16.41
CA SER A 239 12.08 -9.06 17.09
C SER A 239 10.70 -9.71 16.91
N VAL A 240 9.88 -9.19 15.99
CA VAL A 240 8.53 -9.72 15.76
C VAL A 240 8.61 -11.05 15.00
N LYS A 241 7.89 -12.05 15.51
CA LYS A 241 7.84 -13.42 15.00
C LYS A 241 7.20 -13.52 13.59
N PRO A 242 7.59 -14.51 12.76
CA PRO A 242 7.22 -14.53 11.35
C PRO A 242 5.73 -14.74 11.07
N GLY A 243 4.97 -15.42 11.94
CA GLY A 243 3.51 -15.54 11.78
C GLY A 243 2.81 -14.19 11.93
N LEU A 244 3.17 -13.41 12.95
CA LEU A 244 2.60 -12.08 13.16
C LEU A 244 3.05 -11.08 12.08
N ILE A 245 4.30 -11.16 11.60
CA ILE A 245 4.73 -10.40 10.42
C ILE A 245 3.97 -10.81 9.15
N ALA A 246 3.73 -12.11 8.92
CA ALA A 246 2.97 -12.56 7.75
C ALA A 246 1.51 -12.04 7.78
N ALA A 247 0.85 -12.08 8.93
CA ALA A 247 -0.46 -11.46 9.12
C ALA A 247 -0.42 -9.93 8.91
N GLY A 248 0.61 -9.26 9.43
CA GLY A 248 0.87 -7.84 9.19
C GLY A 248 1.03 -7.49 7.71
N ILE A 249 1.81 -8.26 6.96
CA ILE A 249 2.02 -8.10 5.52
C ILE A 249 0.70 -8.27 4.76
N VAL A 250 -0.11 -9.28 5.11
CA VAL A 250 -1.44 -9.49 4.51
C VAL A 250 -2.36 -8.29 4.76
N SER A 251 -2.43 -7.80 6.00
CA SER A 251 -3.31 -6.68 6.37
C SER A 251 -2.92 -5.38 5.65
N ALA A 252 -1.64 -4.99 5.77
CA ALA A 252 -1.12 -3.73 5.22
C ALA A 252 -1.27 -3.61 3.71
N TRP A 253 -1.23 -4.74 3.01
CA TRP A 253 -1.35 -4.82 1.56
C TRP A 253 -2.78 -5.12 1.09
N THR A 254 -3.70 -5.40 2.01
CA THR A 254 -5.13 -5.49 1.70
C THR A 254 -5.71 -4.08 1.67
N TRP A 255 -5.28 -3.30 0.69
CA TRP A 255 -5.74 -1.93 0.43
C TRP A 255 -7.22 -1.89 0.01
N ALA A 256 -7.83 -0.70 0.03
CA ALA A 256 -9.10 -0.46 -0.65
C ALA A 256 -9.05 -0.95 -2.12
N ALA A 257 -7.95 -0.67 -2.83
CA ALA A 257 -7.73 -1.17 -4.19
C ALA A 257 -7.75 -2.70 -4.30
N THR A 258 -7.15 -3.42 -3.34
CA THR A 258 -7.10 -4.89 -3.31
C THR A 258 -8.49 -5.53 -3.29
N LEU A 259 -9.49 -4.80 -2.81
CA LEU A 259 -10.86 -5.28 -2.63
C LEU A 259 -11.81 -4.71 -3.70
N LEU A 260 -11.65 -3.43 -4.03
CA LEU A 260 -12.48 -2.67 -4.96
C LEU A 260 -11.99 -2.74 -6.41
N GLN A 261 -10.71 -2.47 -6.66
CA GLN A 261 -10.13 -2.45 -8.02
C GLN A 261 -10.03 -3.87 -8.60
N SER A 262 -9.70 -4.86 -7.78
CA SER A 262 -9.75 -6.28 -8.17
C SER A 262 -11.15 -6.68 -8.65
N SER A 263 -12.19 -6.30 -7.91
CA SER A 263 -13.59 -6.51 -8.25
C SER A 263 -14.04 -5.71 -9.48
N ALA A 264 -13.50 -4.50 -9.69
CA ALA A 264 -13.75 -3.70 -10.89
C ALA A 264 -13.13 -4.32 -12.15
N VAL A 265 -11.90 -4.85 -12.09
CA VAL A 265 -11.32 -5.55 -13.25
C VAL A 265 -11.97 -6.91 -13.51
N ALA A 266 -12.55 -7.55 -12.49
CA ALA A 266 -13.43 -8.70 -12.69
C ALA A 266 -14.73 -8.34 -13.41
N TYR A 267 -15.36 -7.22 -13.04
CA TYR A 267 -16.54 -6.69 -13.72
C TYR A 267 -16.26 -6.31 -15.18
N LYS A 268 -15.10 -5.70 -15.46
CA LYS A 268 -14.67 -5.30 -16.81
C LYS A 268 -14.24 -6.47 -17.70
N TYR A 269 -13.46 -7.42 -17.17
CA TYR A 269 -12.69 -8.39 -17.99
C TYR A 269 -13.02 -9.86 -17.71
N GLY A 270 -13.89 -10.18 -16.74
CA GLY A 270 -14.22 -11.55 -16.35
C GLY A 270 -13.14 -12.20 -15.47
N ILE A 271 -13.05 -13.54 -15.47
CA ILE A 271 -12.07 -14.31 -14.66
C ILE A 271 -10.61 -13.91 -14.90
N SER A 272 -10.30 -13.32 -16.05
CA SER A 272 -8.98 -12.75 -16.36
C SER A 272 -8.59 -11.63 -15.37
N GLY A 273 -9.56 -10.82 -14.92
CA GLY A 273 -9.35 -9.70 -13.99
C GLY A 273 -8.80 -10.12 -12.62
N PRO A 274 -9.51 -10.97 -11.84
CA PRO A 274 -9.04 -11.47 -10.55
C PRO A 274 -7.65 -12.11 -10.62
N TRP A 275 -7.37 -12.88 -11.68
CA TRP A 275 -6.06 -13.51 -11.85
C TRP A 275 -4.97 -12.49 -12.11
N TRP A 276 -5.13 -11.60 -13.09
CA TRP A 276 -4.11 -10.59 -13.42
C TRP A 276 -3.90 -9.58 -12.28
N TYR A 277 -4.94 -9.27 -11.49
CA TYR A 277 -4.79 -8.49 -10.27
C TYR A 277 -3.95 -9.24 -9.23
N ALA A 278 -4.39 -10.44 -8.83
CA ALA A 278 -3.76 -11.19 -7.74
C ALA A 278 -2.34 -11.63 -8.09
N SER A 279 -2.14 -12.31 -9.23
CA SER A 279 -0.82 -12.77 -9.66
C SER A 279 0.14 -11.60 -9.92
N GLY A 280 -0.33 -10.57 -10.62
CA GLY A 280 0.46 -9.41 -11.01
C GLY A 280 0.82 -8.46 -9.87
N ALA A 281 0.32 -8.70 -8.66
CA ALA A 281 0.75 -8.04 -7.43
C ALA A 281 1.49 -9.01 -6.48
N THR A 282 1.09 -10.28 -6.39
CA THR A 282 1.74 -11.28 -5.52
C THR A 282 3.24 -11.44 -5.81
N ILE A 283 3.67 -11.43 -7.08
CA ILE A 283 5.09 -11.66 -7.43
C ILE A 283 6.04 -10.63 -6.80
N GLN A 284 5.59 -9.41 -6.53
CA GLN A 284 6.43 -8.32 -6.04
C GLN A 284 6.79 -8.52 -4.58
N VAL A 285 5.86 -8.88 -3.70
CA VAL A 285 6.17 -9.15 -2.28
C VAL A 285 6.96 -10.45 -2.11
N LEU A 286 6.78 -11.43 -3.01
CA LEU A 286 7.66 -12.60 -3.07
C LEU A 286 9.11 -12.17 -3.42
N LEU A 287 9.31 -11.43 -4.52
CA LEU A 287 10.63 -10.94 -4.91
C LEU A 287 11.23 -9.95 -3.88
N PHE A 288 10.40 -9.17 -3.19
CA PHE A 288 10.82 -8.28 -2.10
C PHE A 288 11.41 -9.07 -0.91
N ALA A 289 11.04 -10.34 -0.71
CA ALA A 289 11.69 -11.20 0.29
C ALA A 289 13.22 -11.31 0.06
N MET A 290 13.68 -11.24 -1.21
CA MET A 290 15.11 -11.18 -1.53
C MET A 290 15.74 -9.84 -1.09
N ILE A 291 15.04 -8.73 -1.29
CA ILE A 291 15.51 -7.39 -0.91
C ILE A 291 15.53 -7.26 0.61
N ALA A 292 14.49 -7.74 1.30
CA ALA A 292 14.43 -7.80 2.76
C ALA A 292 15.59 -8.64 3.35
N ALA A 293 15.92 -9.79 2.75
CA ALA A 293 17.09 -10.59 3.14
C ALA A 293 18.42 -9.86 2.90
N LYS A 294 18.58 -9.16 1.76
CA LYS A 294 19.79 -8.37 1.48
C LYS A 294 19.90 -7.10 2.33
N LEU A 295 18.78 -6.48 2.72
CA LEU A 295 18.74 -5.39 3.70
C LEU A 295 19.28 -5.86 5.05
N LYS A 296 18.82 -7.02 5.54
CA LYS A 296 19.30 -7.62 6.79
C LYS A 296 20.79 -8.01 6.74
N LEU A 297 21.30 -8.44 5.59
CA LEU A 297 22.74 -8.70 5.37
C LEU A 297 23.60 -7.43 5.30
N ASN A 298 23.10 -6.38 4.63
CA ASN A 298 23.91 -5.24 4.21
C ASN A 298 23.70 -3.97 5.05
N ALA A 299 22.62 -3.89 5.84
CA ALA A 299 22.25 -2.77 6.71
C ALA A 299 21.27 -3.18 7.85
N PRO A 300 21.62 -4.16 8.71
CA PRO A 300 20.69 -4.73 9.71
C PRO A 300 20.08 -3.73 10.69
N PHE A 301 20.80 -2.66 11.03
CA PHE A 301 20.42 -1.64 12.02
C PHE A 301 19.89 -0.33 11.38
N ALA A 302 19.62 -0.31 10.07
CA ALA A 302 18.91 0.80 9.44
C ALA A 302 17.45 0.91 9.92
N HIS A 303 16.91 2.12 9.93
CA HIS A 303 15.50 2.44 10.22
C HIS A 303 14.70 2.71 8.94
N THR A 304 15.38 3.09 7.86
CA THR A 304 14.81 3.32 6.53
C THR A 304 15.69 2.75 5.42
N TRP A 305 15.11 2.51 4.24
CA TRP A 305 15.92 2.13 3.07
C TRP A 305 16.71 3.33 2.51
N LEU A 306 16.27 4.55 2.78
CA LEU A 306 16.98 5.77 2.40
C LEU A 306 18.28 5.98 3.21
N GLU A 307 18.37 5.57 4.48
CA GLU A 307 19.65 5.57 5.22
C GLU A 307 20.73 4.76 4.45
N VAL A 308 20.34 3.64 3.82
CA VAL A 308 21.22 2.78 3.02
C VAL A 308 21.72 3.51 1.75
N VAL A 309 20.81 4.17 1.02
CA VAL A 309 21.13 5.01 -0.14
C VAL A 309 22.04 6.18 0.25
N GLY A 310 21.74 6.83 1.38
CA GLY A 310 22.45 8.00 1.89
C GLY A 310 23.84 7.69 2.42
N ALA A 311 24.11 6.45 2.86
CA ALA A 311 25.43 5.94 3.19
C ALA A 311 26.21 5.51 1.93
N ARG A 312 25.60 4.71 1.04
CA ARG A 312 26.27 4.16 -0.15
C ARG A 312 26.59 5.22 -1.21
N TRP A 313 25.62 6.10 -1.51
CA TRP A 313 25.68 7.02 -2.65
C TRP A 313 25.51 8.51 -2.28
N GLY A 314 25.42 8.82 -0.98
CA GLY A 314 25.46 10.20 -0.46
C GLY A 314 24.27 11.08 -0.85
N LYS A 315 24.37 12.37 -0.51
CA LYS A 315 23.26 13.34 -0.53
C LYS A 315 22.52 13.45 -1.88
N ALA A 316 23.22 13.40 -3.02
CA ALA A 316 22.60 13.53 -4.34
C ALA A 316 21.65 12.37 -4.66
N ALA A 317 22.10 11.12 -4.46
CA ALA A 317 21.25 9.95 -4.62
C ALA A 317 20.12 9.93 -3.59
N HIS A 318 20.45 10.25 -2.34
CA HIS A 318 19.50 10.29 -1.23
C HIS A 318 18.29 11.18 -1.51
N LEU A 319 18.50 12.41 -2.00
CA LEU A 319 17.42 13.33 -2.34
C LEU A 319 16.60 12.88 -3.56
N VAL A 320 17.23 12.29 -4.58
CA VAL A 320 16.52 11.74 -5.75
C VAL A 320 15.63 10.57 -5.35
N PHE A 321 16.16 9.63 -4.57
CA PHE A 321 15.38 8.46 -4.13
C PHE A 321 14.39 8.79 -3.01
N MET A 322 14.62 9.85 -2.22
CA MET A 322 13.63 10.40 -1.28
C MET A 322 12.39 10.94 -2.01
N PHE A 323 12.56 11.60 -3.17
CA PHE A 323 11.42 11.98 -4.02
C PHE A 323 10.61 10.74 -4.44
N PHE A 324 11.27 9.67 -4.89
CA PHE A 324 10.59 8.43 -5.27
C PHE A 324 9.84 7.77 -4.10
N GLY A 325 10.45 7.68 -2.91
CA GLY A 325 9.80 7.14 -1.71
C GLY A 325 8.58 7.97 -1.29
N LEU A 326 8.74 9.28 -1.10
CA LEU A 326 7.64 10.17 -0.70
C LEU A 326 6.53 10.27 -1.76
N ALA A 327 6.87 10.27 -3.05
CA ALA A 327 5.88 10.22 -4.12
C ALA A 327 5.11 8.89 -4.12
N THR A 328 5.78 7.78 -3.81
CA THR A 328 5.13 6.47 -3.64
C THR A 328 4.12 6.51 -2.51
N ASN A 329 4.54 6.94 -1.32
CA ASN A 329 3.65 7.02 -0.16
C ASN A 329 2.45 7.96 -0.42
N ILE A 330 2.67 9.13 -1.03
CA ILE A 330 1.57 10.05 -1.37
C ILE A 330 0.58 9.40 -2.34
N ILE A 331 1.07 8.67 -3.36
CA ILE A 331 0.24 8.00 -4.37
C ILE A 331 -0.56 6.84 -3.75
N VAL A 332 0.06 5.99 -2.93
CA VAL A 332 -0.60 4.86 -2.25
C VAL A 332 -1.61 5.38 -1.23
N SER A 333 -1.20 6.30 -0.35
CA SER A 333 -2.08 6.95 0.62
C SER A 333 -3.29 7.61 -0.04
N SER A 334 -3.11 8.31 -1.17
CA SER A 334 -4.21 8.94 -1.90
C SER A 334 -5.21 7.90 -2.45
N MET A 335 -4.76 6.74 -2.92
CA MET A 335 -5.66 5.65 -3.33
C MET A 335 -6.46 5.06 -2.16
N LEU A 336 -5.85 4.94 -0.97
CA LEU A 336 -6.54 4.49 0.23
C LEU A 336 -7.65 5.47 0.63
N ILE A 337 -7.34 6.77 0.65
CA ILE A 337 -8.32 7.82 0.99
C ILE A 337 -9.43 7.90 -0.05
N LEU A 338 -9.14 7.88 -1.35
CA LEU A 338 -10.15 7.92 -2.42
C LEU A 338 -11.05 6.68 -2.45
N GLY A 339 -10.48 5.48 -2.32
CA GLY A 339 -11.26 4.23 -2.31
C GLY A 339 -12.14 4.10 -1.06
N GLY A 340 -11.60 4.50 0.09
CA GLY A 340 -12.32 4.57 1.36
C GLY A 340 -13.45 5.60 1.32
N SER A 341 -13.16 6.86 0.97
CA SER A 341 -14.16 7.94 0.97
C SER A 341 -15.26 7.72 -0.04
N ALA A 342 -14.95 7.27 -1.26
CA ALA A 342 -15.95 6.96 -2.28
C ALA A 342 -16.93 5.86 -1.82
N THR A 343 -16.44 4.81 -1.16
CA THR A 343 -17.31 3.71 -0.71
C THR A 343 -18.07 4.05 0.58
N VAL A 344 -17.47 4.85 1.46
CA VAL A 344 -18.18 5.43 2.63
C VAL A 344 -19.34 6.32 2.14
N THR A 345 -19.12 7.15 1.11
CA THR A 345 -20.19 7.95 0.49
C THR A 345 -21.26 7.07 -0.16
N ASP A 346 -20.90 6.07 -0.96
CA ASP A 346 -21.86 5.17 -1.65
C ASP A 346 -22.74 4.38 -0.67
N LEU A 347 -22.17 3.91 0.45
CA LEU A 347 -22.87 3.05 1.40
C LEU A 347 -23.59 3.80 2.54
N THR A 348 -23.13 5.01 2.91
CA THR A 348 -23.69 5.75 4.08
C THR A 348 -24.30 7.10 3.73
N GLY A 349 -24.04 7.65 2.53
CA GLY A 349 -24.42 9.02 2.16
C GLY A 349 -23.55 10.12 2.78
N MET A 350 -22.52 9.78 3.56
CA MET A 350 -21.57 10.76 4.11
C MET A 350 -20.85 11.55 3.02
N SER A 351 -20.69 12.87 3.22
CA SER A 351 -19.91 13.73 2.34
C SER A 351 -18.48 13.21 2.14
N THR A 352 -18.06 13.04 0.89
CA THR A 352 -16.71 12.55 0.54
C THR A 352 -15.61 13.46 1.11
N ILE A 353 -15.88 14.77 1.22
CA ILE A 353 -14.98 15.76 1.84
C ILE A 353 -14.73 15.43 3.32
N ALA A 354 -15.79 15.10 4.06
CA ALA A 354 -15.67 14.72 5.47
C ALA A 354 -14.91 13.40 5.62
N ALA A 355 -15.26 12.39 4.82
CA ALA A 355 -14.58 11.10 4.82
C ALA A 355 -13.06 11.22 4.51
N CYS A 356 -12.67 12.11 3.58
CA CYS A 356 -11.26 12.35 3.26
C CYS A 356 -10.41 12.86 4.45
N PHE A 357 -11.01 13.55 5.43
CA PHE A 357 -10.28 14.01 6.63
C PHE A 357 -10.51 13.12 7.86
N LEU A 358 -11.73 12.59 8.05
CA LEU A 358 -12.06 11.76 9.22
C LEU A 358 -11.31 10.43 9.23
N ILE A 359 -11.13 9.80 8.06
CA ILE A 359 -10.37 8.55 7.92
C ILE A 359 -8.92 8.71 8.42
N PRO A 360 -8.06 9.58 7.84
CA PRO A 360 -6.67 9.69 8.27
C PRO A 360 -6.52 10.27 9.69
N LEU A 361 -7.46 11.13 10.14
CA LEU A 361 -7.45 11.66 11.50
C LEU A 361 -7.64 10.57 12.56
N GLY A 362 -8.65 9.70 12.39
CA GLY A 362 -8.88 8.57 13.30
C GLY A 362 -7.70 7.62 13.36
N VAL A 363 -7.07 7.33 12.20
CA VAL A 363 -5.88 6.48 12.14
C VAL A 363 -4.68 7.12 12.85
N ALA A 364 -4.43 8.42 12.63
CA ALA A 364 -3.31 9.12 13.25
C ALA A 364 -3.37 9.10 14.79
N ILE A 365 -4.56 9.21 15.37
CA ILE A 365 -4.76 9.20 16.82
C ILE A 365 -4.25 7.89 17.46
N TYR A 366 -4.58 6.72 16.89
CA TYR A 366 -4.09 5.47 17.47
C TYR A 366 -2.63 5.18 17.12
N VAL A 367 -2.14 5.58 15.95
CA VAL A 367 -0.73 5.38 15.55
C VAL A 367 0.22 6.11 16.51
N VAL A 368 -0.10 7.35 16.89
CA VAL A 368 0.67 8.15 17.87
C VAL A 368 0.67 7.52 19.28
N VAL A 369 -0.33 6.71 19.63
CA VAL A 369 -0.43 6.04 20.93
C VAL A 369 0.21 4.65 20.93
N GLY A 370 0.04 3.88 19.85
CA GLY A 370 0.38 2.45 19.78
C GLY A 370 1.75 2.12 19.21
N GLY A 371 2.29 2.93 18.29
CA GLY A 371 3.51 2.61 17.54
C GLY A 371 3.40 1.30 16.73
N MET A 372 4.54 0.82 16.22
CA MET A 372 4.55 -0.28 15.25
C MET A 372 4.09 -1.63 15.81
N ARG A 373 4.52 -2.05 17.02
CA ARG A 373 4.15 -3.37 17.56
C ARG A 373 2.65 -3.47 17.84
N SER A 374 2.03 -2.44 18.40
CA SER A 374 0.56 -2.43 18.60
C SER A 374 -0.17 -2.48 17.26
N THR A 375 0.29 -1.71 16.27
CA THR A 375 -0.24 -1.73 14.89
C THR A 375 -0.19 -3.14 14.28
N LEU A 376 0.88 -3.91 14.51
CA LEU A 376 1.01 -5.30 14.06
C LEU A 376 0.01 -6.27 14.73
N LEU A 377 -0.35 -6.05 16.01
CA LEU A 377 -1.44 -6.82 16.65
C LEU A 377 -2.81 -6.42 16.07
N CYS A 378 -3.01 -5.14 15.77
CA CYS A 378 -4.24 -4.64 15.16
C CYS A 378 -4.42 -5.22 13.74
N ASP A 379 -3.37 -5.19 12.92
CA ASP A 379 -3.30 -5.81 11.58
C ASP A 379 -3.76 -7.27 11.59
N TYR A 380 -3.31 -8.05 12.58
CA TYR A 380 -3.74 -9.44 12.77
C TYR A 380 -5.25 -9.56 13.02
N THR A 381 -5.83 -8.70 13.88
CA THR A 381 -7.28 -8.72 14.13
C THR A 381 -8.10 -8.25 12.92
N HIS A 382 -7.61 -7.26 12.17
CA HIS A 382 -8.22 -6.82 10.92
C HIS A 382 -8.24 -7.97 9.89
N THR A 383 -7.11 -8.66 9.72
CA THR A 383 -6.97 -9.84 8.85
C THR A 383 -7.94 -10.95 9.26
N THR A 384 -8.09 -11.20 10.55
CA THR A 384 -9.02 -12.21 11.11
C THR A 384 -10.47 -11.90 10.72
N VAL A 385 -10.93 -10.66 10.94
CA VAL A 385 -12.30 -10.23 10.60
C VAL A 385 -12.52 -10.20 9.08
N LEU A 386 -11.51 -9.77 8.33
CA LEU A 386 -11.54 -9.74 6.86
C LEU A 386 -11.74 -11.14 6.26
N PHE A 387 -11.01 -12.16 6.72
CA PHE A 387 -11.23 -13.54 6.26
C PHE A 387 -12.64 -14.04 6.61
N ALA A 388 -13.16 -13.73 7.80
CA ALA A 388 -14.53 -14.11 8.17
C ALA A 388 -15.59 -13.50 7.24
N ILE A 389 -15.45 -12.22 6.89
CA ILE A 389 -16.37 -11.54 5.96
C ILE A 389 -16.24 -12.09 4.53
N ILE A 390 -15.02 -12.40 4.07
CA ILE A 390 -14.80 -13.07 2.77
C ILE A 390 -15.51 -14.43 2.74
N PHE A 391 -15.38 -15.27 3.78
CA PHE A 391 -16.10 -16.53 3.85
C PHE A 391 -17.63 -16.35 3.83
N THR A 392 -18.17 -15.35 4.53
CA THR A 392 -19.61 -15.03 4.48
C THR A 392 -20.08 -14.75 3.06
N PHE A 393 -19.39 -13.89 2.31
CA PHE A 393 -19.76 -13.59 0.91
C PHE A 393 -19.56 -14.81 -0.01
N VAL A 394 -18.47 -15.56 0.16
CA VAL A 394 -18.18 -16.78 -0.61
C VAL A 394 -19.29 -17.82 -0.46
N PHE A 395 -19.67 -18.16 0.78
CA PHE A 395 -20.71 -19.16 1.03
C PHE A 395 -22.11 -18.63 0.68
N THR A 396 -22.37 -17.34 0.83
CA THR A 396 -23.61 -16.73 0.34
C THR A 396 -23.73 -16.90 -1.18
N VAL A 397 -22.74 -16.46 -1.96
CA VAL A 397 -22.78 -16.51 -3.43
C VAL A 397 -22.80 -17.95 -3.97
N TYR A 398 -22.02 -18.86 -3.37
CA TYR A 398 -21.78 -20.19 -3.93
C TYR A 398 -22.48 -21.35 -3.21
N ALA A 399 -23.28 -21.10 -2.17
CA ALA A 399 -24.06 -22.15 -1.49
C ALA A 399 -25.47 -21.75 -1.00
N THR A 400 -25.75 -20.49 -0.63
CA THR A 400 -27.01 -20.15 0.08
C THR A 400 -27.87 -19.04 -0.51
N SER A 401 -27.42 -18.27 -1.51
CA SER A 401 -28.21 -17.16 -2.09
C SER A 401 -29.20 -17.65 -3.14
N ASP A 402 -30.49 -17.31 -2.99
CA ASP A 402 -31.54 -17.63 -3.97
C ASP A 402 -31.28 -17.07 -5.38
N LYS A 403 -30.45 -16.01 -5.49
CA LYS A 403 -30.09 -15.38 -6.76
C LYS A 403 -29.02 -16.16 -7.53
N ILE A 404 -28.07 -16.79 -6.81
CA ILE A 404 -26.90 -17.47 -7.40
C ILE A 404 -26.77 -18.88 -6.82
N GLY A 405 -26.39 -19.01 -5.54
CA GLY A 405 -26.47 -20.26 -4.76
C GLY A 405 -25.55 -21.40 -5.19
N SER A 406 -24.87 -21.32 -6.34
CA SER A 406 -23.89 -22.31 -6.80
C SER A 406 -22.94 -21.75 -7.87
N PRO A 407 -21.71 -22.28 -8.00
CA PRO A 407 -20.82 -21.95 -9.12
C PRO A 407 -21.43 -22.31 -10.48
N SER A 408 -22.22 -23.38 -10.54
CA SER A 408 -22.96 -23.80 -11.74
C SER A 408 -23.97 -22.77 -12.23
N LYS A 409 -24.72 -22.14 -11.32
CA LYS A 409 -25.70 -21.09 -11.64
C LYS A 409 -25.02 -19.75 -11.94
N MET A 410 -23.95 -19.40 -11.21
CA MET A 410 -23.08 -18.27 -11.55
C MET A 410 -22.58 -18.37 -13.00
N TYR A 411 -22.09 -19.55 -13.41
CA TYR A 411 -21.68 -19.80 -14.79
C TYR A 411 -22.79 -19.55 -15.81
N ASP A 412 -24.02 -20.01 -15.54
CA ASP A 412 -25.17 -19.82 -16.45
C ASP A 412 -25.55 -18.33 -16.57
N LEU A 413 -25.52 -17.59 -15.46
CA LEU A 413 -25.77 -16.15 -15.43
C LEU A 413 -24.67 -15.38 -16.19
N LEU A 414 -23.39 -15.69 -15.97
CA LEU A 414 -22.26 -15.08 -16.69
C LEU A 414 -22.28 -15.41 -18.20
N THR A 415 -22.73 -16.61 -18.57
CA THR A 415 -22.93 -16.99 -19.99
C THR A 415 -24.07 -16.19 -20.62
N THR A 416 -25.17 -16.00 -19.89
CA THR A 416 -26.30 -15.16 -20.33
C THR A 416 -25.89 -13.69 -20.46
N ALA A 417 -25.12 -13.18 -19.49
CA ALA A 417 -24.56 -11.82 -19.54
C ALA A 417 -23.58 -11.62 -20.70
N ALA A 418 -22.81 -12.65 -21.10
CA ALA A 418 -21.95 -12.60 -22.29
C ALA A 418 -22.73 -12.51 -23.60
N GLN A 419 -23.92 -13.12 -23.68
CA GLN A 419 -24.80 -13.02 -24.85
C GLN A 419 -25.45 -11.64 -24.98
N GLN A 420 -25.81 -11.03 -23.85
CA GLN A 420 -26.46 -9.70 -23.80
C GLN A 420 -25.47 -8.54 -23.91
N ALA A 421 -24.30 -8.67 -23.28
CA ALA A 421 -23.26 -7.65 -23.16
C ALA A 421 -21.86 -8.29 -23.26
N PRO A 422 -21.45 -8.72 -24.47
CA PRO A 422 -20.16 -9.38 -24.71
C PRO A 422 -18.97 -8.46 -24.43
N VAL A 423 -17.94 -8.97 -23.76
CA VAL A 423 -16.73 -8.21 -23.42
C VAL A 423 -15.83 -8.06 -24.64
N SER A 424 -15.65 -6.83 -25.13
CA SER A 424 -14.75 -6.55 -26.25
C SER A 424 -13.32 -6.99 -25.95
N GLY A 425 -12.72 -7.76 -26.87
CA GLY A 425 -11.38 -8.31 -26.72
C GLY A 425 -11.26 -9.60 -25.91
N ASN A 426 -12.35 -10.15 -25.36
CA ASN A 426 -12.41 -11.49 -24.77
C ASN A 426 -12.76 -12.55 -25.84
N ALA A 427 -12.30 -13.80 -25.67
CA ALA A 427 -12.71 -14.91 -26.54
C ALA A 427 -14.24 -15.10 -26.48
N HIS A 428 -14.89 -15.00 -27.66
CA HIS A 428 -16.35 -15.00 -27.85
C HIS A 428 -17.11 -14.04 -26.89
N GLY A 429 -16.49 -12.94 -26.45
CA GLY A 429 -17.09 -11.99 -25.51
C GLY A 429 -17.30 -12.52 -24.08
N SER A 430 -16.78 -13.71 -23.76
CA SER A 430 -17.08 -14.43 -22.52
C SER A 430 -16.47 -13.79 -21.27
N TYR A 431 -17.20 -13.82 -20.15
CA TYR A 431 -16.67 -13.49 -18.81
C TYR A 431 -15.88 -14.65 -18.17
N VAL A 432 -15.93 -15.86 -18.74
CA VAL A 432 -15.30 -17.08 -18.21
C VAL A 432 -14.16 -17.58 -19.13
N THR A 433 -13.32 -16.65 -19.58
CA THR A 433 -12.09 -16.94 -20.33
C THR A 433 -10.89 -16.17 -19.77
N MET A 434 -9.71 -16.78 -19.84
CA MET A 434 -8.44 -16.09 -19.57
C MET A 434 -7.97 -15.22 -20.74
N ARG A 435 -8.52 -15.42 -21.95
CA ARG A 435 -8.12 -14.72 -23.19
C ARG A 435 -8.74 -13.33 -23.30
N SER A 436 -8.55 -12.47 -22.29
CA SER A 436 -8.93 -11.05 -22.34
C SER A 436 -7.78 -10.17 -22.82
N LYS A 437 -7.93 -9.46 -23.95
CA LYS A 437 -6.93 -8.48 -24.41
C LYS A 437 -6.68 -7.41 -23.34
N ASN A 438 -7.75 -6.82 -22.83
CA ASN A 438 -7.65 -5.70 -21.89
C ASN A 438 -7.28 -6.18 -20.47
N GLY A 439 -7.70 -7.40 -20.08
CA GLY A 439 -7.19 -8.06 -18.88
C GLY A 439 -5.68 -8.28 -18.89
N LEU A 440 -5.09 -8.67 -20.04
CA LEU A 440 -3.63 -8.79 -20.19
C LEU A 440 -2.93 -7.41 -20.16
N ILE A 441 -3.50 -6.38 -20.80
CA ILE A 441 -2.96 -5.00 -20.74
C ILE A 441 -2.97 -4.49 -19.31
N PHE A 442 -4.09 -4.64 -18.60
CA PHE A 442 -4.18 -4.36 -17.17
C PHE A 442 -3.16 -5.18 -16.37
N GLY A 443 -2.97 -6.47 -16.69
CA GLY A 443 -1.97 -7.32 -16.04
C GLY A 443 -0.54 -6.78 -16.14
N VAL A 444 -0.14 -6.24 -17.31
CA VAL A 444 1.19 -5.61 -17.48
C VAL A 444 1.29 -4.30 -16.69
N ILE A 445 0.27 -3.44 -16.73
CA ILE A 445 0.23 -2.20 -15.92
C ILE A 445 0.29 -2.54 -14.42
N ASN A 446 -0.50 -3.52 -13.98
CA ASN A 446 -0.56 -4.00 -12.60
C ASN A 446 0.81 -4.50 -12.13
N ILE A 447 1.51 -5.28 -12.96
CA ILE A 447 2.87 -5.76 -12.66
C ILE A 447 3.83 -4.58 -12.46
N ILE A 448 3.85 -3.62 -13.39
CA ILE A 448 4.80 -2.50 -13.34
C ILE A 448 4.48 -1.57 -12.16
N GLY A 449 3.21 -1.23 -11.97
CA GLY A 449 2.76 -0.37 -10.88
C GLY A 449 3.01 -0.96 -9.48
N ASN A 450 2.72 -2.25 -9.27
CA ASN A 450 3.02 -2.89 -7.98
C ASN A 450 4.52 -3.08 -7.76
N PHE A 451 5.35 -3.23 -8.81
CA PHE A 451 6.80 -3.17 -8.64
C PHE A 451 7.23 -1.79 -8.15
N ALA A 452 6.64 -0.74 -8.74
CA ALA A 452 6.91 0.63 -8.40
C ALA A 452 6.53 0.99 -6.96
N THR A 453 5.39 0.50 -6.45
CA THR A 453 5.01 0.74 -5.06
C THR A 453 5.80 -0.12 -4.07
N VAL A 454 5.77 -1.45 -4.21
CA VAL A 454 6.35 -2.39 -3.22
C VAL A 454 7.86 -2.19 -3.01
N PHE A 455 8.61 -1.77 -4.04
CA PHE A 455 10.07 -1.63 -3.96
C PHE A 455 10.55 -0.25 -3.51
N GLN A 456 9.63 0.70 -3.24
CA GLN A 456 9.96 2.11 -2.94
C GLN A 456 9.22 2.64 -1.70
N ASP A 457 8.02 2.11 -1.43
CA ASP A 457 7.27 2.42 -0.22
C ASP A 457 8.00 1.91 1.03
N GLN A 458 8.31 2.85 1.94
CA GLN A 458 8.95 2.56 3.21
C GLN A 458 8.11 1.66 4.13
N ALA A 459 6.79 1.51 3.95
CA ALA A 459 5.97 0.64 4.79
C ALA A 459 6.32 -0.85 4.64
N TYR A 460 6.65 -1.31 3.43
CA TYR A 460 7.20 -2.66 3.21
C TYR A 460 8.59 -2.80 3.83
N PHE A 461 9.45 -1.79 3.72
CA PHE A 461 10.77 -1.80 4.35
C PHE A 461 10.71 -1.78 5.88
N GLN A 462 9.77 -1.03 6.48
CA GLN A 462 9.57 -0.99 7.93
C GLN A 462 9.23 -2.39 8.46
N ARG A 463 8.38 -3.14 7.75
CA ARG A 463 8.00 -4.51 8.12
C ARG A 463 9.16 -5.50 7.98
N ALA A 464 10.04 -5.31 7.00
CA ALA A 464 11.30 -6.07 6.88
C ALA A 464 12.28 -5.72 8.00
N ILE A 465 12.36 -4.44 8.40
CA ILE A 465 13.21 -3.99 9.52
C ILE A 465 12.69 -4.57 10.83
N ALA A 466 11.38 -4.57 11.06
CA ALA A 466 10.73 -5.11 12.27
C ALA A 466 10.79 -6.63 12.44
N SER A 467 11.05 -7.40 11.38
CA SER A 467 11.13 -8.86 11.42
C SER A 467 12.51 -9.39 11.81
N GLN A 468 12.55 -10.53 12.50
CA GLN A 468 13.79 -11.23 12.85
C GLN A 468 14.58 -11.61 11.58
N PRO A 469 15.92 -11.36 11.50
CA PRO A 469 16.74 -11.67 10.32
C PRO A 469 16.59 -13.11 9.83
N SER A 470 16.57 -14.07 10.77
CA SER A 470 16.51 -15.51 10.54
C SER A 470 15.18 -16.01 9.93
N THR A 471 14.10 -15.23 10.03
CA THR A 471 12.75 -15.65 9.61
C THR A 471 12.06 -14.72 8.60
N THR A 472 12.59 -13.50 8.37
CA THR A 472 12.06 -12.48 7.44
C THR A 472 11.54 -13.08 6.12
N VAL A 473 12.38 -13.84 5.40
CA VAL A 473 12.02 -14.49 4.12
C VAL A 473 10.77 -15.36 4.21
N LYS A 474 10.63 -16.15 5.28
CA LYS A 474 9.49 -17.05 5.47
C LYS A 474 8.20 -16.25 5.66
N ALA A 475 8.25 -15.15 6.39
CA ALA A 475 7.11 -14.28 6.64
C ALA A 475 6.62 -13.60 5.35
N TYR A 476 7.52 -13.12 4.49
CA TYR A 476 7.17 -12.53 3.19
C TYR A 476 6.59 -13.56 2.20
N LEU A 477 7.18 -14.77 2.12
CA LEU A 477 6.65 -15.83 1.26
C LEU A 477 5.27 -16.34 1.74
N LEU A 478 5.10 -16.52 3.06
CA LEU A 478 3.83 -16.93 3.66
C LEU A 478 2.75 -15.85 3.49
N GLY A 479 3.08 -14.59 3.79
CA GLY A 479 2.20 -13.45 3.65
C GLY A 479 1.80 -13.20 2.19
N GLY A 480 2.74 -13.24 1.25
CA GLY A 480 2.44 -13.05 -0.19
C GLY A 480 1.55 -14.13 -0.79
N LEU A 481 1.75 -15.40 -0.41
CA LEU A 481 0.91 -16.52 -0.85
C LEU A 481 -0.47 -16.54 -0.16
N ALA A 482 -0.56 -16.11 1.10
CA ALA A 482 -1.84 -15.94 1.80
C ALA A 482 -2.63 -14.73 1.27
N TRP A 483 -1.94 -13.65 0.90
CA TRP A 483 -2.56 -12.46 0.33
C TRP A 483 -3.20 -12.74 -1.03
N PHE A 484 -2.58 -13.55 -1.90
CA PHE A 484 -3.09 -13.87 -3.25
C PHE A 484 -4.59 -14.25 -3.24
N ALA A 485 -5.02 -15.06 -2.26
CA ALA A 485 -6.38 -15.55 -2.17
C ALA A 485 -7.43 -14.46 -1.88
N ILE A 486 -7.03 -13.31 -1.33
CA ILE A 486 -7.94 -12.22 -0.95
C ILE A 486 -8.53 -11.54 -2.21
N PRO A 487 -7.74 -10.85 -3.07
CA PRO A 487 -8.27 -10.27 -4.31
C PRO A 487 -8.77 -11.35 -5.26
N PHE A 488 -8.10 -12.51 -5.34
CA PHE A 488 -8.49 -13.58 -6.25
C PHE A 488 -9.91 -14.09 -5.95
N THR A 489 -10.16 -14.55 -4.72
CA THR A 489 -11.45 -15.14 -4.35
C THR A 489 -12.52 -14.07 -4.19
N LEU A 490 -12.22 -12.90 -3.61
CA LEU A 490 -13.22 -11.84 -3.43
C LEU A 490 -13.70 -11.27 -4.77
N ALA A 491 -12.79 -10.97 -5.71
CA ALA A 491 -13.18 -10.43 -7.02
C ALA A 491 -13.88 -11.49 -7.90
N THR A 492 -13.45 -12.76 -7.82
CA THR A 492 -14.17 -13.89 -8.43
C THR A 492 -15.56 -14.08 -7.80
N THR A 493 -15.78 -13.63 -6.56
CA THR A 493 -17.07 -13.72 -5.85
C THR A 493 -17.94 -12.51 -6.14
N LEU A 494 -17.62 -11.32 -5.60
CA LEU A 494 -18.46 -10.12 -5.70
C LEU A 494 -18.33 -9.41 -7.05
N GLY A 495 -17.12 -9.30 -7.60
CA GLY A 495 -16.90 -8.65 -8.91
C GLY A 495 -17.62 -9.34 -10.07
N LEU A 496 -17.67 -10.68 -10.05
CA LEU A 496 -18.49 -11.46 -10.99
C LEU A 496 -19.98 -11.50 -10.61
N SER A 497 -20.33 -11.45 -9.32
CA SER A 497 -21.74 -11.29 -8.89
C SER A 497 -22.35 -10.00 -9.46
N ALA A 498 -21.60 -8.89 -9.48
CA ALA A 498 -22.06 -7.64 -10.08
C ALA A 498 -22.36 -7.76 -11.59
N VAL A 499 -21.71 -8.67 -12.32
CA VAL A 499 -22.03 -8.99 -13.72
C VAL A 499 -23.25 -9.91 -13.80
N ALA A 500 -23.26 -10.99 -13.02
CA ALA A 500 -24.33 -12.00 -13.01
C ALA A 500 -25.69 -11.44 -12.56
N LEU A 501 -25.69 -10.42 -11.70
CA LEU A 501 -26.87 -9.74 -11.18
C LEU A 501 -27.21 -8.43 -11.93
N ARG A 502 -26.55 -8.10 -13.05
CA ARG A 502 -26.73 -6.80 -13.76
C ARG A 502 -28.19 -6.45 -14.11
N ASN A 503 -29.06 -7.46 -14.24
CA ASN A 503 -30.50 -7.29 -14.54
C ASN A 503 -31.42 -7.59 -13.34
N ASP A 504 -30.87 -7.85 -12.14
CA ASP A 504 -31.64 -8.15 -10.94
C ASP A 504 -32.15 -6.85 -10.29
N PRO A 505 -33.43 -6.73 -9.87
CA PRO A 505 -33.96 -5.50 -9.29
C PRO A 505 -33.27 -4.99 -8.01
N ALA A 506 -32.50 -5.84 -7.30
CA ALA A 506 -31.71 -5.45 -6.14
C ALA A 506 -30.30 -4.93 -6.50
N MET A 507 -29.87 -5.08 -7.75
CA MET A 507 -28.58 -4.60 -8.25
C MET A 507 -28.72 -3.20 -8.85
N ARG A 508 -28.04 -2.21 -8.29
CA ARG A 508 -28.05 -0.86 -8.90
C ARG A 508 -27.28 -0.87 -10.23
N PRO A 509 -27.74 -0.12 -11.25
CA PRO A 509 -26.93 0.18 -12.42
C PRO A 509 -25.57 0.80 -12.03
N LEU A 510 -24.54 0.47 -12.80
CA LEU A 510 -23.17 0.94 -12.61
C LEU A 510 -22.71 1.68 -13.86
N SER A 511 -22.40 2.96 -13.72
CA SER A 511 -21.76 3.76 -14.77
C SER A 511 -20.27 3.44 -14.89
N ALA A 512 -19.62 3.94 -15.95
CA ALA A 512 -18.17 3.85 -16.09
C ALA A 512 -17.43 4.53 -14.90
N ALA A 513 -18.02 5.56 -14.30
CA ALA A 513 -17.47 6.22 -13.11
C ALA A 513 -17.58 5.33 -11.87
N ASP A 514 -18.72 4.67 -11.63
CA ASP A 514 -18.89 3.72 -10.51
C ASP A 514 -17.88 2.57 -10.58
N VAL A 515 -17.68 2.01 -11.77
CA VAL A 515 -16.69 0.94 -12.01
C VAL A 515 -15.27 1.45 -11.81
N SER A 516 -14.97 2.70 -12.18
CA SER A 516 -13.65 3.33 -11.97
C SER A 516 -13.37 3.72 -10.51
N ALA A 517 -14.42 4.01 -9.73
CA ALA A 517 -14.36 4.17 -8.28
C ALA A 517 -14.26 2.84 -7.52
N GLY A 518 -14.50 1.70 -8.20
CA GLY A 518 -14.38 0.37 -7.62
C GLY A 518 -15.65 -0.17 -6.94
N LEU A 519 -16.78 0.49 -7.15
CA LEU A 519 -18.07 0.18 -6.53
C LEU A 519 -18.80 -1.13 -6.96
N PRO A 520 -18.39 -1.94 -7.97
CA PRO A 520 -19.07 -3.21 -8.27
C PRO A 520 -19.15 -4.17 -7.07
N ALA A 521 -18.15 -4.20 -6.18
CA ALA A 521 -18.21 -5.02 -4.97
C ALA A 521 -19.29 -4.54 -4.00
N ALA A 522 -19.45 -3.23 -3.83
CA ALA A 522 -20.46 -2.59 -2.97
C ALA A 522 -21.87 -2.90 -3.48
N ALA A 523 -22.12 -2.65 -4.77
CA ALA A 523 -23.41 -2.95 -5.40
C ALA A 523 -23.76 -4.45 -5.32
N ALA A 524 -22.80 -5.36 -5.57
CA ALA A 524 -23.04 -6.80 -5.44
C ALA A 524 -23.34 -7.24 -4.00
N ALA A 525 -22.57 -6.76 -3.01
CA ALA A 525 -22.81 -7.07 -1.60
C ALA A 525 -24.21 -6.62 -1.16
N SER A 526 -24.62 -5.40 -1.54
CA SER A 526 -25.96 -4.87 -1.29
C SER A 526 -27.06 -5.67 -2.01
N ALA A 527 -26.84 -6.09 -3.25
CA ALA A 527 -27.81 -6.90 -4.00
C ALA A 527 -27.99 -8.32 -3.44
N LEU A 528 -26.95 -8.89 -2.81
CA LEU A 528 -26.94 -10.26 -2.28
C LEU A 528 -27.52 -10.36 -0.86
N LEU A 529 -27.22 -9.41 0.01
CA LEU A 529 -27.53 -9.46 1.45
C LEU A 529 -28.21 -8.19 1.99
N GLY A 530 -28.68 -7.31 1.10
CA GLY A 530 -29.32 -6.04 1.47
C GLY A 530 -28.41 -5.17 2.33
N LYS A 531 -28.98 -4.55 3.37
CA LYS A 531 -28.23 -3.72 4.33
C LYS A 531 -27.06 -4.48 4.95
N ALA A 532 -27.26 -5.73 5.39
CA ALA A 532 -26.20 -6.50 6.04
C ALA A 532 -24.98 -6.75 5.13
N GLY A 533 -25.19 -6.86 3.82
CA GLY A 533 -24.11 -6.92 2.84
C GLY A 533 -23.35 -5.60 2.70
N ALA A 534 -24.07 -4.48 2.67
CA ALA A 534 -23.47 -3.14 2.70
C ALA A 534 -22.63 -2.94 3.98
N SER A 535 -23.20 -3.23 5.17
CA SER A 535 -22.50 -3.13 6.46
C SER A 535 -21.23 -3.99 6.49
N ALA A 536 -21.31 -5.23 6.00
CA ALA A 536 -20.19 -6.16 5.99
C ALA A 536 -19.05 -5.69 5.07
N LEU A 537 -19.37 -5.16 3.88
CA LEU A 537 -18.34 -4.61 2.99
C LEU A 537 -17.77 -3.30 3.55
N LEU A 538 -18.59 -2.42 4.13
CA LEU A 538 -18.15 -1.18 4.76
C LEU A 538 -17.14 -1.46 5.89
N VAL A 539 -17.41 -2.44 6.76
CA VAL A 539 -16.49 -2.88 7.82
C VAL A 539 -15.20 -3.46 7.23
N LEU A 540 -15.29 -4.35 6.24
CA LEU A 540 -14.12 -4.95 5.58
C LEU A 540 -13.23 -3.89 4.90
N LEU A 541 -13.82 -2.86 4.29
CA LEU A 541 -13.10 -1.75 3.68
C LEU A 541 -12.52 -0.77 4.71
N PHE A 542 -13.25 -0.50 5.79
CA PHE A 542 -12.74 0.33 6.89
C PHE A 542 -11.49 -0.30 7.51
N LEU A 543 -11.52 -1.60 7.83
CA LEU A 543 -10.38 -2.33 8.41
C LEU A 543 -9.15 -2.33 7.47
N ALA A 544 -9.39 -2.52 6.16
CA ALA A 544 -8.40 -2.45 5.09
C ALA A 544 -7.73 -1.06 4.98
N VAL A 545 -8.54 0.00 4.86
CA VAL A 545 -8.05 1.38 4.78
C VAL A 545 -7.32 1.79 6.06
N THR A 546 -7.84 1.40 7.23
CA THR A 546 -7.26 1.72 8.54
C THR A 546 -5.88 1.09 8.72
N SER A 547 -5.72 -0.22 8.47
CA SER A 547 -4.42 -0.90 8.53
C SER A 547 -3.41 -0.28 7.58
N ALA A 548 -3.75 -0.18 6.29
CA ALA A 548 -2.85 0.34 5.26
C ALA A 548 -2.45 1.80 5.54
N THR A 549 -3.40 2.66 5.95
CA THR A 549 -3.11 4.06 6.30
C THR A 549 -2.18 4.14 7.53
N SER A 550 -2.32 3.27 8.53
CA SER A 550 -1.37 3.27 9.66
C SER A 550 0.05 2.86 9.27
N ALA A 551 0.18 1.95 8.30
CA ALA A 551 1.49 1.57 7.75
C ALA A 551 2.15 2.76 7.01
N GLU A 552 1.39 3.47 6.18
CA GLU A 552 1.81 4.71 5.49
C GLU A 552 2.22 5.83 6.46
N LEU A 553 1.43 6.06 7.51
CA LEU A 553 1.73 7.09 8.53
C LEU A 553 3.05 6.79 9.26
N ILE A 554 3.29 5.54 9.66
CA ILE A 554 4.56 5.12 10.30
C ILE A 554 5.73 5.21 9.31
N ALA A 555 5.52 4.82 8.06
CA ALA A 555 6.52 4.85 7.00
C ALA A 555 7.02 6.27 6.72
N VAL A 556 6.12 7.20 6.41
CA VAL A 556 6.50 8.60 6.12
C VAL A 556 6.98 9.33 7.37
N SER A 557 6.41 9.04 8.55
CA SER A 557 6.99 9.50 9.82
C SER A 557 8.45 9.08 9.96
N SER A 558 8.80 7.84 9.61
CA SER A 558 10.17 7.34 9.71
C SER A 558 11.09 8.01 8.70
N LEU A 559 10.65 8.20 7.44
CA LEU A 559 11.42 8.95 6.44
C LEU A 559 11.66 10.41 6.88
N LEU A 560 10.61 11.13 7.32
CA LEU A 560 10.74 12.53 7.71
C LEU A 560 11.55 12.69 9.00
N THR A 561 11.46 11.77 9.96
CA THR A 561 12.26 11.83 11.20
C THR A 561 13.72 11.45 10.97
N TYR A 562 14.02 10.35 10.29
CA TYR A 562 15.41 9.86 10.15
C TYR A 562 16.13 10.49 8.95
N ASP A 563 15.52 10.52 7.76
CA ASP A 563 16.17 10.99 6.52
C ASP A 563 16.06 12.50 6.27
N VAL A 564 15.11 13.21 6.91
CA VAL A 564 15.04 14.67 6.83
C VAL A 564 15.51 15.31 8.13
N TYR A 565 14.81 15.09 9.25
CA TYR A 565 15.11 15.78 10.50
C TYR A 565 16.48 15.39 11.09
N LYS A 566 16.70 14.12 11.42
CA LYS A 566 17.99 13.64 11.98
C LYS A 566 19.13 13.84 10.97
N ARG A 567 18.94 13.53 9.69
CA ARG A 567 20.03 13.62 8.69
C ARG A 567 20.44 15.04 8.30
N TYR A 568 19.52 16.00 8.22
CA TYR A 568 19.80 17.34 7.65
C TYR A 568 19.46 18.53 8.55
N ILE A 569 18.61 18.37 9.57
CA ILE A 569 18.19 19.49 10.46
C ILE A 569 18.90 19.41 11.81
N ASN A 570 18.96 18.22 12.43
CA ASN A 570 19.58 18.02 13.74
C ASN A 570 20.27 16.63 13.84
N PRO A 571 21.53 16.51 13.38
CA PRO A 571 22.33 15.28 13.50
C PRO A 571 22.60 14.82 14.93
N ALA A 572 22.46 15.71 15.92
CA ALA A 572 22.65 15.42 17.34
C ALA A 572 21.31 15.25 18.10
N ALA A 573 20.22 14.95 17.40
CA ALA A 573 18.90 14.80 17.99
C ALA A 573 18.86 13.71 19.07
N THR A 574 18.34 14.05 20.26
CA THR A 574 18.11 13.07 21.33
C THR A 574 16.95 12.15 20.98
N GLU A 575 16.89 10.96 21.58
CA GLU A 575 15.75 10.05 21.41
C GLU A 575 14.41 10.74 21.73
N THR A 576 14.38 11.54 22.79
CA THR A 576 13.20 12.32 23.19
C THR A 576 12.82 13.43 22.20
N GLN A 577 13.74 13.91 21.36
CA GLN A 577 13.45 14.78 20.22
C GLN A 577 12.94 13.96 19.02
N ILE A 578 13.60 12.83 18.71
CA ILE A 578 13.21 11.89 17.64
C ILE A 578 11.75 11.44 17.83
N MET A 579 11.36 11.00 19.04
CA MET A 579 9.98 10.59 19.33
C MET A 579 8.96 11.73 19.13
N ARG A 580 9.26 12.94 19.62
CA ARG A 580 8.37 14.10 19.43
C ARG A 580 8.21 14.47 17.95
N VAL A 581 9.29 14.38 17.18
CA VAL A 581 9.25 14.63 15.73
C VAL A 581 8.46 13.54 15.03
N SER A 582 8.65 12.26 15.33
CA SER A 582 7.83 11.18 14.74
C SER A 582 6.33 11.39 14.99
N HIS A 583 5.92 11.68 16.22
CA HIS A 583 4.50 11.92 16.51
C HIS A 583 3.95 13.16 15.76
N LEU A 584 4.76 14.21 15.61
CA LEU A 584 4.41 15.39 14.81
C LEU A 584 4.34 15.08 13.31
N MET A 585 5.24 14.24 12.78
CA MET A 585 5.26 13.83 11.36
C MET A 585 4.07 12.92 11.01
N VAL A 586 3.63 12.04 11.93
CA VAL A 586 2.37 11.29 11.78
C VAL A 586 1.18 12.24 11.63
N ALA A 587 1.03 13.19 12.56
CA ALA A 587 -0.09 14.14 12.53
C ALA A 587 -0.05 15.08 11.30
N PHE A 588 1.16 15.52 10.91
CA PHE A 588 1.37 16.31 9.69
C PHE A 588 1.01 15.51 8.43
N TYR A 589 1.49 14.27 8.31
CA TYR A 589 1.24 13.48 7.10
C TYR A 589 -0.24 13.06 6.98
N ALA A 590 -0.93 12.81 8.09
CA ALA A 590 -2.39 12.59 8.09
C ALA A 590 -3.19 13.77 7.49
N LEU A 591 -2.76 15.01 7.75
CA LEU A 591 -3.33 16.20 7.12
C LEU A 591 -2.99 16.27 5.62
N VAL A 592 -1.74 15.96 5.25
CA VAL A 592 -1.28 15.94 3.84
C VAL A 592 -2.08 14.94 3.00
N ILE A 593 -2.33 13.72 3.49
CA ILE A 593 -3.05 12.70 2.71
C ILE A 593 -4.56 12.99 2.60
N GLY A 594 -5.16 13.62 3.62
CA GLY A 594 -6.53 14.13 3.51
C GLY A 594 -6.67 15.25 2.49
N LEU A 595 -5.71 16.19 2.45
CA LEU A 595 -5.64 17.23 1.43
C LEU A 595 -5.38 16.65 0.02
N ALA A 596 -4.48 15.67 -0.11
CA ALA A 596 -4.20 15.01 -1.38
C ALA A 596 -5.43 14.27 -1.93
N GLY A 597 -6.11 13.48 -1.09
CA GLY A 597 -7.38 12.83 -1.45
C GLY A 597 -8.45 13.82 -1.89
N LEU A 598 -8.57 14.97 -1.22
CA LEU A 598 -9.50 16.04 -1.61
C LEU A 598 -9.13 16.68 -2.95
N ILE A 599 -7.84 16.90 -3.22
CA ILE A 599 -7.34 17.46 -4.49
C ILE A 599 -7.66 16.49 -5.64
N PHE A 600 -7.33 15.21 -5.52
CA PHE A 600 -7.62 14.21 -6.55
C PHE A 600 -9.14 14.05 -6.78
N PHE A 601 -9.95 14.09 -5.72
CA PHE A 601 -11.41 14.08 -5.82
C PHE A 601 -11.94 15.26 -6.65
N TYR A 602 -11.48 16.50 -6.40
CA TYR A 602 -11.91 17.67 -7.18
C TYR A 602 -11.37 17.71 -8.61
N ILE A 603 -10.22 17.08 -8.89
CA ILE A 603 -9.72 16.89 -10.27
C ILE A 603 -10.56 15.82 -11.01
N GLY A 604 -11.29 14.97 -10.30
CA GLY A 604 -12.07 13.86 -10.86
C GLY A 604 -11.23 12.58 -11.07
N VAL A 605 -10.08 12.47 -10.42
CA VAL A 605 -9.22 11.28 -10.45
C VAL A 605 -9.78 10.22 -9.51
N SER A 606 -10.15 9.06 -10.05
CA SER A 606 -10.59 7.91 -9.27
C SER A 606 -9.40 7.12 -8.69
N MET A 607 -9.68 6.31 -7.66
CA MET A 607 -8.72 5.32 -7.15
C MET A 607 -8.23 4.37 -8.27
N GLY A 608 -9.11 3.92 -9.17
CA GLY A 608 -8.73 3.06 -10.29
C GLY A 608 -7.87 3.74 -11.36
N TRP A 609 -8.00 5.05 -11.54
CA TRP A 609 -7.10 5.86 -12.40
C TRP A 609 -5.71 5.97 -11.77
N LEU A 610 -5.64 6.36 -10.50
CA LEU A 610 -4.37 6.46 -9.76
C LEU A 610 -3.63 5.12 -9.71
N TYR A 611 -4.37 4.00 -9.60
CA TYR A 611 -3.82 2.65 -9.61
C TYR A 611 -3.14 2.27 -10.94
N THR A 612 -3.62 2.77 -12.08
CA THR A 612 -2.94 2.55 -13.38
C THR A 612 -1.82 3.55 -13.63
N PHE A 613 -1.90 4.73 -13.01
CA PHE A 613 -0.91 5.80 -13.12
C PHE A 613 0.39 5.56 -12.34
N MET A 614 0.34 4.85 -11.20
CA MET A 614 1.45 4.76 -10.24
C MET A 614 2.81 4.38 -10.86
N GLY A 615 2.84 3.39 -11.77
CA GLY A 615 4.07 2.96 -12.42
C GLY A 615 4.58 3.88 -13.55
N VAL A 616 3.77 4.83 -14.03
CA VAL A 616 4.26 5.90 -14.92
C VAL A 616 5.24 6.80 -14.16
N ILE A 617 4.81 7.27 -12.98
CA ILE A 617 5.60 8.15 -12.11
C ILE A 617 6.77 7.41 -11.47
N LEU A 618 6.51 6.21 -10.93
CA LEU A 618 7.42 5.56 -9.99
C LEU A 618 8.26 4.44 -10.63
N GLY A 619 7.85 3.86 -11.77
CA GLY A 619 8.42 2.63 -12.31
C GLY A 619 9.94 2.65 -12.55
N SER A 620 10.48 3.81 -12.91
CA SER A 620 11.92 4.04 -13.15
C SER A 620 12.82 3.84 -11.92
N GLY A 621 12.30 4.04 -10.69
CA GLY A 621 13.07 3.88 -9.45
C GLY A 621 13.33 2.43 -9.03
N VAL A 622 12.52 1.48 -9.51
CA VAL A 622 12.48 0.07 -9.05
C VAL A 622 13.84 -0.61 -9.13
N ALA A 623 14.43 -0.62 -10.33
CA ALA A 623 15.71 -1.27 -10.56
C ALA A 623 16.85 -0.54 -9.83
N PRO A 624 17.06 0.79 -9.97
CA PRO A 624 18.04 1.53 -9.16
C PRO A 624 18.04 1.20 -7.67
N ILE A 625 16.87 1.14 -7.03
CA ILE A 625 16.73 0.86 -5.58
C ILE A 625 17.04 -0.60 -5.26
N ALA A 626 16.53 -1.55 -6.05
CA ALA A 626 16.87 -2.97 -5.91
C ALA A 626 18.38 -3.22 -6.07
N LEU A 627 19.03 -2.58 -7.04
CA LEU A 627 20.47 -2.69 -7.26
C LEU A 627 21.28 -2.03 -6.13
N CYS A 628 20.83 -0.89 -5.60
CA CYS A 628 21.44 -0.22 -4.45
C CYS A 628 21.59 -1.13 -3.23
N ILE A 629 20.58 -1.95 -2.94
CA ILE A 629 20.53 -2.83 -1.76
C ILE A 629 21.21 -4.19 -2.05
N THR A 630 21.09 -4.72 -3.27
CA THR A 630 21.46 -6.13 -3.56
C THR A 630 22.80 -6.32 -4.27
N TRP A 631 23.32 -5.34 -5.01
CA TRP A 631 24.45 -5.54 -5.94
C TRP A 631 25.62 -4.60 -5.65
N SER A 632 26.79 -5.16 -5.30
CA SER A 632 28.02 -4.39 -5.04
C SER A 632 28.44 -3.54 -6.25
N LYS A 633 28.24 -4.03 -7.48
CA LYS A 633 28.69 -3.36 -8.71
C LYS A 633 27.75 -2.29 -9.28
N ALA A 634 26.60 -2.06 -8.64
CA ALA A 634 25.63 -1.06 -9.09
C ALA A 634 26.24 0.36 -9.15
N ASN A 635 26.25 0.96 -10.35
CA ASN A 635 26.85 2.28 -10.59
C ASN A 635 25.91 3.42 -10.12
N ARG A 636 26.42 4.28 -9.25
CA ARG A 636 25.74 5.44 -8.66
C ARG A 636 25.13 6.38 -9.70
N MET A 637 25.95 6.86 -10.64
CA MET A 637 25.52 7.85 -11.62
C MET A 637 24.51 7.25 -12.59
N GLY A 638 24.73 6.01 -13.01
CA GLY A 638 23.80 5.25 -13.84
C GLY A 638 22.46 4.96 -13.16
N CYS A 639 22.45 4.66 -11.86
CA CYS A 639 21.21 4.47 -11.10
C CYS A 639 20.44 5.79 -10.92
N ILE A 640 21.12 6.91 -10.64
CA ILE A 640 20.49 8.24 -10.54
C ILE A 640 19.93 8.69 -11.91
N ILE A 641 20.74 8.61 -12.96
CA ILE A 641 20.36 9.00 -14.32
C ILE A 641 19.27 8.09 -14.86
N GLY A 642 19.33 6.78 -14.58
CA GLY A 642 18.28 5.83 -14.95
C GLY A 642 16.93 6.18 -14.31
N ALA A 643 16.90 6.46 -13.01
CA ALA A 643 15.67 6.90 -12.34
C ALA A 643 15.11 8.20 -12.96
N ALA A 644 15.93 9.22 -13.14
CA ALA A 644 15.49 10.51 -13.70
C ALA A 644 15.07 10.43 -15.18
N ALA A 645 15.85 9.77 -16.03
CA ALA A 645 15.57 9.61 -17.46
C ALA A 645 14.40 8.65 -17.70
N GLY A 646 14.26 7.60 -16.88
CA GLY A 646 13.10 6.72 -16.91
C GLY A 646 11.82 7.45 -16.54
N PHE A 647 11.81 8.25 -15.46
CA PHE A 647 10.67 9.09 -15.09
C PHE A 647 10.26 10.04 -16.22
N ALA A 648 11.23 10.75 -16.82
CA ALA A 648 10.97 11.63 -17.96
C ALA A 648 10.41 10.86 -19.17
N ALA A 649 10.96 9.68 -19.50
CA ALA A 649 10.47 8.82 -20.58
C ALA A 649 9.05 8.30 -20.31
N GLY A 650 8.72 7.96 -19.06
CA GLY A 650 7.38 7.55 -18.64
C GLY A 650 6.35 8.65 -18.86
N ILE A 651 6.63 9.87 -18.38
CA ILE A 651 5.78 11.05 -18.59
C ILE A 651 5.59 11.35 -20.08
N VAL A 652 6.68 11.36 -20.87
CA VAL A 652 6.61 11.66 -22.31
C VAL A 652 5.83 10.57 -23.05
N ALA A 653 6.08 9.29 -22.79
CA ALA A 653 5.37 8.20 -23.45
C ALA A 653 3.86 8.21 -23.12
N TRP A 654 3.50 8.47 -21.86
CA TRP A 654 2.11 8.64 -21.44
C TRP A 654 1.42 9.79 -22.19
N LEU A 655 1.95 11.02 -22.07
CA LEU A 655 1.34 12.22 -22.66
C LEU A 655 1.28 12.18 -24.20
N VAL A 656 2.34 11.68 -24.86
CA VAL A 656 2.34 11.52 -26.32
C VAL A 656 1.35 10.45 -26.78
N THR A 657 1.22 9.34 -26.04
CA THR A 657 0.22 8.30 -26.35
C THR A 657 -1.20 8.84 -26.14
N THR A 658 -1.46 9.57 -25.05
CA THR A 658 -2.75 10.25 -24.84
C THR A 658 -3.07 11.20 -25.98
N SER A 659 -2.15 12.11 -26.33
CA SER A 659 -2.36 13.10 -27.39
C SER A 659 -2.60 12.44 -28.76
N THR A 660 -1.82 11.42 -29.12
CA THR A 660 -1.92 10.76 -30.44
C THR A 660 -3.15 9.87 -30.57
N LEU A 661 -3.58 9.17 -29.52
CA LEU A 661 -4.80 8.35 -29.57
C LEU A 661 -6.09 9.16 -29.45
N ASN A 662 -6.06 10.33 -28.80
CA ASN A 662 -7.25 11.13 -28.47
C ASN A 662 -7.31 12.47 -29.25
N GLY A 663 -6.75 12.52 -30.47
CA GLY A 663 -6.91 13.65 -31.38
C GLY A 663 -6.33 14.98 -30.88
N GLY A 664 -5.27 14.92 -30.07
CA GLY A 664 -4.63 16.07 -29.41
C GLY A 664 -5.13 16.35 -27.99
N VAL A 665 -6.29 15.79 -27.58
CA VAL A 665 -6.94 16.12 -26.31
C VAL A 665 -6.28 15.39 -25.14
N ILE A 666 -5.82 16.14 -24.15
CA ILE A 666 -5.28 15.62 -22.87
C ILE A 666 -6.17 16.13 -21.73
N ASN A 667 -6.84 15.22 -21.04
CA ASN A 667 -7.63 15.44 -19.83
C ASN A 667 -7.68 14.15 -18.99
N VAL A 668 -8.32 14.15 -17.82
CA VAL A 668 -8.38 12.99 -16.92
C VAL A 668 -8.96 11.73 -17.60
N THR A 669 -9.97 11.89 -18.45
CA THR A 669 -10.61 10.76 -19.17
C THR A 669 -9.70 10.16 -20.23
N THR A 670 -9.12 10.99 -21.10
CA THR A 670 -8.24 10.56 -22.21
C THR A 670 -6.90 10.01 -21.69
N SER A 671 -6.32 10.64 -20.68
CA SER A 671 -5.08 10.18 -20.04
C SER A 671 -5.24 8.93 -19.17
N GLY A 672 -6.48 8.56 -18.84
CA GLY A 672 -6.86 7.38 -18.07
C GLY A 672 -7.05 6.09 -18.87
N GLY A 673 -6.73 6.09 -20.18
CA GLY A 673 -6.91 4.93 -21.05
C GLY A 673 -5.90 3.80 -20.80
N ASP A 674 -6.34 2.55 -21.06
CA ASP A 674 -5.55 1.34 -20.83
C ASP A 674 -4.24 1.31 -21.68
N LEU A 675 -4.18 2.00 -22.82
CA LEU A 675 -2.98 2.01 -23.70
C LEU A 675 -2.01 3.15 -23.34
N GLU A 676 -2.55 4.30 -22.99
CA GLU A 676 -1.87 5.50 -22.51
C GLU A 676 -1.08 5.18 -21.24
N MET A 677 -1.75 4.53 -20.27
CA MET A 677 -1.13 4.06 -19.04
C MET A 677 -0.08 2.98 -19.32
N LEU A 678 -0.37 2.01 -20.21
CA LEU A 678 0.58 0.95 -20.58
C LEU A 678 1.89 1.53 -21.15
N ALA A 679 1.80 2.52 -22.05
CA ALA A 679 2.96 3.15 -22.66
C ALA A 679 3.84 3.87 -21.64
N GLY A 680 3.22 4.66 -20.75
CA GLY A 680 3.93 5.37 -19.68
C GLY A 680 4.59 4.42 -18.67
N ASN A 681 3.88 3.37 -18.24
CA ASN A 681 4.41 2.35 -17.33
C ASN A 681 5.63 1.64 -17.94
N LEU A 682 5.51 1.13 -19.17
CA LEU A 682 6.58 0.42 -19.87
C LEU A 682 7.82 1.30 -20.10
N ALA A 683 7.62 2.55 -20.52
CA ALA A 683 8.74 3.48 -20.72
C ALA A 683 9.46 3.80 -19.40
N SER A 684 8.71 4.02 -18.31
CA SER A 684 9.27 4.38 -17.00
C SER A 684 10.19 3.28 -16.45
N ILE A 685 9.67 2.07 -16.27
CA ILE A 685 10.45 0.94 -15.73
C ILE A 685 11.50 0.43 -16.73
N GLY A 686 11.19 0.44 -18.03
CA GLY A 686 12.06 -0.05 -19.09
C GLY A 686 13.32 0.80 -19.23
N VAL A 687 13.18 2.12 -19.41
CA VAL A 687 14.32 3.03 -19.57
C VAL A 687 15.13 3.11 -18.27
N GLY A 688 14.47 3.20 -17.11
CA GLY A 688 15.18 3.23 -15.82
C GLY A 688 15.97 1.95 -15.53
N GLY A 689 15.36 0.79 -15.78
CA GLY A 689 16.01 -0.51 -15.62
C GLY A 689 17.15 -0.75 -16.61
N ILE A 690 16.96 -0.44 -17.89
CA ILE A 690 17.99 -0.61 -18.92
C ILE A 690 19.21 0.28 -18.63
N ILE A 691 19.01 1.56 -18.32
CA ILE A 691 20.12 2.47 -18.02
C ILE A 691 20.88 1.98 -16.79
N ALA A 692 20.19 1.80 -15.65
CA ALA A 692 20.83 1.45 -14.39
C ALA A 692 21.57 0.10 -14.44
N THR A 693 21.04 -0.91 -15.14
CA THR A 693 21.72 -2.20 -15.31
C THR A 693 22.90 -2.10 -16.29
N ALA A 694 22.71 -1.50 -17.46
CA ALA A 694 23.76 -1.40 -18.48
C ALA A 694 24.98 -0.61 -17.98
N THR A 695 24.78 0.54 -17.35
CA THR A 695 25.89 1.33 -16.76
C THR A 695 26.63 0.57 -15.68
N SER A 696 25.96 -0.30 -14.93
CA SER A 696 26.57 -1.10 -13.86
C SER A 696 27.35 -2.30 -14.39
N TYR A 697 27.09 -2.75 -15.62
CA TYR A 697 27.92 -3.73 -16.32
C TYR A 697 29.10 -3.09 -17.06
N ILE A 698 28.93 -1.89 -17.63
CA ILE A 698 29.97 -1.19 -18.41
C ILE A 698 30.97 -0.47 -17.48
N TRP A 699 30.47 0.18 -16.42
CA TRP A 699 31.25 0.92 -15.43
C TRP A 699 30.88 0.45 -14.01
N PRO A 700 31.21 -0.80 -13.64
CA PRO A 700 30.90 -1.34 -12.32
C PRO A 700 31.60 -0.54 -11.21
N GLU A 701 30.88 -0.30 -10.12
CA GLU A 701 31.51 0.08 -8.84
C GLU A 701 32.10 -1.17 -8.15
N ASP A 702 32.87 -0.96 -7.09
CA ASP A 702 33.15 -2.02 -6.11
C ASP A 702 32.79 -1.49 -4.72
N TYR A 703 31.91 -2.21 -4.02
CA TYR A 703 31.31 -1.77 -2.77
C TYR A 703 31.03 -2.96 -1.85
N ASP A 704 31.68 -2.96 -0.69
CA ASP A 704 31.69 -4.04 0.31
C ASP A 704 30.49 -4.05 1.26
N PHE A 705 29.67 -2.99 1.23
CA PHE A 705 28.56 -2.72 2.17
C PHE A 705 28.98 -2.49 3.65
N GLU A 706 30.24 -2.21 3.96
CA GLU A 706 30.70 -1.95 5.35
C GLU A 706 30.06 -0.68 5.91
N SER A 707 30.14 0.44 5.18
CA SER A 707 29.53 1.71 5.59
C SER A 707 28.01 1.64 5.77
N THR A 708 27.34 0.65 5.16
CA THR A 708 25.91 0.39 5.37
C THR A 708 25.65 -0.57 6.53
N ARG A 709 26.54 -1.54 6.82
CA ARG A 709 26.47 -2.37 8.03
C ARG A 709 26.78 -1.59 9.31
N ALA A 710 27.56 -0.51 9.22
CA ALA A 710 27.89 0.37 10.33
C ALA A 710 26.77 1.37 10.72
N ILE A 711 25.72 1.54 9.91
CA ILE A 711 24.58 2.44 10.18
C ILE A 711 23.95 2.08 11.53
N ASN A 712 23.92 3.01 12.48
CA ASN A 712 23.28 2.87 13.80
C ASN A 712 23.65 1.58 14.59
N ARG A 713 24.80 0.94 14.35
CA ARG A 713 25.22 -0.26 15.11
C ARG A 713 25.37 0.08 16.61
N PRO A 714 24.86 -0.76 17.54
CA PRO A 714 25.10 -0.58 18.97
C PRO A 714 26.60 -0.53 19.30
N ALA A 715 26.97 0.26 20.30
CA ALA A 715 28.33 0.23 20.84
C ALA A 715 28.57 -1.14 21.51
N PRO A 716 29.75 -1.78 21.31
CA PRO A 716 30.07 -2.99 22.06
C PRO A 716 30.13 -2.66 23.55
N ALA A 717 29.54 -3.53 24.38
CA ALA A 717 29.65 -3.40 25.82
C ALA A 717 31.14 -3.42 26.21
N SER A 718 31.59 -2.39 26.92
CA SER A 718 32.97 -2.30 27.38
C SER A 718 33.20 -3.37 28.45
N THR A 719 33.86 -4.45 28.08
CA THR A 719 34.52 -5.33 29.05
C THR A 719 35.55 -4.49 29.81
N GLU A 720 35.25 -4.16 31.05
CA GLU A 720 36.24 -3.59 31.96
C GLU A 720 37.39 -4.60 32.06
N SER A 721 38.59 -4.18 31.67
CA SER A 721 39.78 -5.00 31.78
C SER A 721 40.36 -4.79 33.17
N ASP A 722 40.38 -5.85 33.98
CA ASP A 722 40.95 -5.85 35.32
C ASP A 722 42.46 -5.55 35.29
N GLU A 723 42.83 -4.27 35.32
CA GLU A 723 44.16 -3.82 35.73
C GLU A 723 44.11 -3.38 37.20
N PRO A 724 44.83 -4.06 38.12
CA PRO A 724 44.79 -3.75 39.55
C PRO A 724 45.50 -2.43 39.83
N LYS A 725 44.75 -1.41 40.27
CA LYS A 725 45.30 -0.13 40.73
C LYS A 725 45.54 -0.16 42.23
N GLU A 726 46.78 0.13 42.62
CA GLU A 726 47.15 0.30 44.03
C GLU A 726 46.40 1.48 44.66
N ALA A 727 46.09 1.35 45.96
CA ALA A 727 45.31 2.34 46.69
C ALA A 727 46.18 3.47 47.24
N THR A 728 45.70 4.72 47.16
CA THR A 728 46.13 5.79 48.07
C THR A 728 44.98 6.78 48.27
N GLU A 729 44.59 7.00 49.52
CA GLU A 729 43.47 7.89 49.88
C GLU A 729 43.90 9.36 49.95
N LYS A 730 43.01 10.28 49.51
CA LYS A 730 42.54 11.41 50.36
C LYS A 730 41.44 12.25 49.69
N GLU A 731 40.39 12.51 50.48
CA GLU A 731 39.26 13.42 50.25
C GLU A 731 39.54 14.84 50.79
N PRO A 732 38.61 15.82 50.70
CA PRO A 732 37.52 16.01 49.71
C PRO A 732 37.49 17.45 49.12
N SER A 733 36.70 17.67 48.06
CA SER A 733 36.00 18.96 47.83
C SER A 733 34.81 18.79 46.89
N ILE A 734 33.84 19.70 46.98
CA ILE A 734 32.46 19.51 46.51
C ILE A 734 32.23 20.14 45.13
N GLU A 735 31.44 19.45 44.31
CA GLU A 735 30.54 19.92 43.22
C GLU A 735 30.75 19.22 41.86
N LYS A 736 29.90 18.20 41.62
CA LYS A 736 29.34 17.94 40.29
C LYS A 736 27.99 17.23 40.43
N LYS A 737 27.00 17.65 39.62
CA LYS A 737 25.67 17.04 39.62
C LYS A 737 25.76 15.58 39.21
N VAL A 738 25.29 14.69 40.08
CA VAL A 738 24.87 13.35 39.67
C VAL A 738 23.66 13.52 38.76
N GLN A 739 23.87 13.39 37.45
CA GLN A 739 22.81 13.22 36.48
C GLN A 739 22.80 11.76 36.08
N GLU A 740 22.15 10.92 36.89
CA GLU A 740 21.90 9.53 36.55
C GLU A 740 21.19 9.45 35.20
N LYS A 741 21.90 8.94 34.20
CA LYS A 741 21.24 8.25 33.09
C LYS A 741 20.69 6.95 33.65
N ALA A 742 19.40 6.92 33.97
CA ALA A 742 18.68 5.66 34.00
C ALA A 742 18.89 4.97 32.63
N PRO A 743 19.34 3.69 32.59
CA PRO A 743 19.48 2.96 31.33
C PRO A 743 18.15 2.93 30.58
N SER A 744 18.21 3.11 29.27
CA SER A 744 17.05 2.98 28.40
C SER A 744 16.74 1.49 28.18
N VAL A 745 15.46 1.12 28.05
CA VAL A 745 15.03 -0.27 27.80
C VAL A 745 15.48 -0.82 26.43
N ALA A 746 16.31 -0.07 25.69
CA ALA A 746 17.10 -0.60 24.57
C ALA A 746 18.24 -1.54 25.05
N ASP A 747 18.74 -1.37 26.28
CA ASP A 747 19.90 -2.08 26.84
C ASP A 747 19.57 -3.50 27.37
N SER A 748 18.34 -4.00 27.14
CA SER A 748 17.92 -5.39 27.35
C SER A 748 17.84 -6.22 26.07
N PHE A 749 18.33 -5.69 24.94
CA PHE A 749 18.78 -6.52 23.82
C PHE A 749 20.19 -7.04 24.08
N ASP A 750 20.31 -8.34 24.37
CA ASP A 750 21.61 -9.00 24.37
C ASP A 750 22.16 -9.00 22.94
N ALA A 751 23.11 -8.10 22.67
CA ALA A 751 23.73 -7.93 21.36
C ALA A 751 24.34 -9.25 20.82
N VAL A 752 24.69 -10.17 21.72
CA VAL A 752 25.16 -11.53 21.41
C VAL A 752 24.11 -12.35 20.66
N GLU A 753 22.83 -12.34 21.07
CA GLU A 753 21.78 -13.07 20.35
C GLU A 753 21.51 -12.46 18.97
N VAL A 754 21.65 -11.14 18.83
CA VAL A 754 21.49 -10.45 17.54
C VAL A 754 22.66 -10.73 16.60
N GLU A 755 23.89 -10.87 17.10
CA GLU A 755 25.04 -11.27 16.27
C GLU A 755 24.98 -12.75 15.86
N ASP A 756 24.49 -13.65 16.72
CA ASP A 756 24.18 -15.05 16.36
C ASP A 756 23.04 -15.17 15.32
N GLU A 757 22.00 -14.32 15.39
CA GLU A 757 20.94 -14.25 14.35
C GLU A 757 21.41 -13.68 12.99
N LEU A 758 22.58 -13.02 12.96
CA LEU A 758 23.13 -12.37 11.75
C LEU A 758 24.13 -13.25 10.97
N ASP A 759 24.15 -14.58 11.20
CA ASP A 759 24.98 -15.52 10.43
C ASP A 759 24.84 -15.30 8.89
N PRO A 760 25.92 -14.87 8.20
CA PRO A 760 25.87 -14.63 6.76
C PRO A 760 25.65 -15.92 5.95
N VAL A 761 25.93 -17.11 6.50
CA VAL A 761 25.67 -18.39 5.82
C VAL A 761 24.17 -18.71 5.83
N ALA A 762 23.51 -18.66 6.98
CA ALA A 762 22.06 -18.80 7.11
C ALA A 762 21.31 -17.75 6.29
N LEU A 763 21.73 -16.48 6.35
CA LEU A 763 21.09 -15.38 5.60
C LEU A 763 21.28 -15.51 4.08
N ASN A 764 22.46 -15.90 3.58
CA ASN A 764 22.62 -16.16 2.14
C ASN A 764 21.87 -17.42 1.68
N LYS A 765 21.73 -18.44 2.54
CA LYS A 765 20.86 -19.60 2.26
C LYS A 765 19.38 -19.20 2.19
N ALA A 766 18.92 -18.31 3.09
CA ALA A 766 17.58 -17.75 3.07
C ALA A 766 17.33 -16.89 1.83
N TYR A 767 18.30 -16.05 1.42
CA TYR A 767 18.26 -15.29 0.17
C TYR A 767 18.16 -16.20 -1.07
N ASN A 768 18.98 -17.25 -1.16
CA ASN A 768 18.93 -18.19 -2.28
C ASN A 768 17.58 -18.94 -2.35
N PHE A 769 17.00 -19.29 -1.19
CA PHE A 769 15.66 -19.87 -1.13
C PHE A 769 14.57 -18.86 -1.55
N ALA A 770 14.66 -17.60 -1.12
CA ALA A 770 13.76 -16.52 -1.55
C ALA A 770 13.82 -16.32 -3.06
N ALA A 771 15.02 -16.29 -3.65
CA ALA A 771 15.23 -16.07 -5.07
C ALA A 771 14.63 -17.19 -5.94
N TRP A 772 14.96 -18.45 -5.64
CA TRP A 772 14.43 -19.59 -6.41
C TRP A 772 12.92 -19.77 -6.23
N SER A 773 12.39 -19.64 -5.01
CA SER A 773 10.94 -19.76 -4.79
C SER A 773 10.16 -18.64 -5.49
N SER A 774 10.62 -17.39 -5.40
CA SER A 774 9.96 -16.24 -6.05
C SER A 774 10.04 -16.29 -7.57
N LEU A 775 11.18 -16.73 -8.13
CA LEU A 775 11.33 -16.90 -9.58
C LEU A 775 10.42 -18.02 -10.11
N VAL A 776 10.35 -19.16 -9.41
CA VAL A 776 9.44 -20.27 -9.78
C VAL A 776 7.98 -19.82 -9.67
N LEU A 777 7.60 -19.12 -8.60
CA LEU A 777 6.24 -18.60 -8.43
C LEU A 777 5.88 -17.54 -9.47
N LEU A 778 6.80 -16.67 -9.87
CA LEU A 778 6.61 -15.74 -11.00
C LEU A 778 6.36 -16.51 -12.30
N VAL A 779 7.21 -17.49 -12.63
CA VAL A 779 7.03 -18.31 -13.84
C VAL A 779 5.69 -19.05 -13.81
N VAL A 780 5.27 -19.60 -12.66
CA VAL A 780 3.99 -20.30 -12.52
C VAL A 780 2.79 -19.36 -12.68
N LEU A 781 2.76 -18.26 -11.92
CA LEU A 781 1.59 -17.39 -11.81
C LEU A 781 1.41 -16.44 -13.01
N ILE A 782 2.50 -16.03 -13.65
CA ILE A 782 2.50 -15.02 -14.74
C ILE A 782 2.66 -15.66 -16.12
N LEU A 783 3.39 -16.78 -16.24
CA LEU A 783 3.67 -17.41 -17.53
C LEU A 783 2.89 -18.71 -17.70
N LEU A 784 3.15 -19.72 -16.85
CA LEU A 784 2.70 -21.09 -17.04
C LEU A 784 1.18 -21.26 -16.95
N ILE A 785 0.52 -20.54 -16.02
CA ILE A 785 -0.95 -20.62 -15.88
C ILE A 785 -1.67 -19.73 -16.91
N PRO A 786 -1.52 -18.39 -16.90
CA PRO A 786 -2.41 -17.53 -17.70
C PRO A 786 -2.08 -17.53 -19.20
N LEU A 787 -0.81 -17.67 -19.62
CA LEU A 787 -0.45 -17.49 -21.03
C LEU A 787 -0.88 -18.67 -21.92
N PRO A 788 -0.70 -19.96 -21.55
CA PRO A 788 -1.26 -21.06 -22.33
C PRO A 788 -2.78 -20.99 -22.46
N LEU A 789 -3.50 -20.63 -21.39
CA LEU A 789 -4.95 -20.45 -21.41
C LEU A 789 -5.39 -19.24 -22.28
N PHE A 790 -4.57 -18.19 -22.33
CA PHE A 790 -4.75 -17.04 -23.22
C PHE A 790 -4.53 -17.46 -24.69
N PHE A 791 -3.39 -18.06 -25.02
CA PHE A 791 -3.04 -18.42 -26.41
C PHE A 791 -3.94 -19.54 -26.97
N ALA A 792 -4.29 -20.53 -26.16
CA ALA A 792 -5.29 -21.56 -26.52
C ALA A 792 -6.73 -21.02 -26.58
N SER A 793 -6.94 -19.71 -26.32
CA SER A 793 -8.24 -19.03 -26.34
C SER A 793 -9.32 -19.72 -25.49
N THR A 794 -8.91 -20.33 -24.37
CA THR A 794 -9.76 -21.24 -23.60
C THR A 794 -10.95 -20.50 -22.97
N ILE A 795 -12.16 -20.89 -23.36
CA ILE A 795 -13.39 -20.59 -22.62
C ILE A 795 -13.65 -21.77 -21.69
N TYR A 796 -13.83 -21.49 -20.40
CA TYR A 796 -14.09 -22.54 -19.42
C TYR A 796 -15.51 -23.05 -19.62
N GLY A 797 -15.71 -24.37 -19.57
CA GLY A 797 -17.05 -24.94 -19.38
C GLY A 797 -17.48 -24.87 -17.91
N LYS A 798 -18.76 -25.17 -17.64
CA LYS A 798 -19.35 -25.15 -16.29
C LYS A 798 -18.49 -25.86 -15.23
N ALA A 799 -17.99 -27.06 -15.55
CA ALA A 799 -17.09 -27.80 -14.66
C ALA A 799 -15.78 -27.05 -14.36
N GLY A 800 -15.13 -26.48 -15.38
CA GLY A 800 -13.89 -25.70 -15.22
C GLY A 800 -14.08 -24.41 -14.43
N TYR A 801 -15.23 -23.74 -14.57
CA TYR A 801 -15.59 -22.59 -13.72
C TYR A 801 -15.83 -23.01 -12.27
N THR A 802 -16.52 -24.13 -12.03
CA THR A 802 -16.67 -24.69 -10.68
C THR A 802 -15.31 -25.04 -10.07
N THR A 803 -14.39 -25.64 -10.82
CA THR A 803 -13.01 -25.89 -10.37
C THR A 803 -12.26 -24.60 -10.03
N TRP A 804 -12.39 -23.55 -10.85
CA TRP A 804 -11.79 -22.23 -10.57
C TRP A 804 -12.25 -21.64 -9.24
N VAL A 805 -13.56 -21.65 -8.98
CA VAL A 805 -14.13 -21.20 -7.70
C VAL A 805 -13.64 -22.06 -6.54
N VAL A 806 -13.67 -23.39 -6.67
CA VAL A 806 -13.22 -24.32 -5.62
C VAL A 806 -11.73 -24.14 -5.28
N ILE A 807 -10.86 -23.90 -6.27
CA ILE A 807 -9.45 -23.56 -6.03
C ILE A 807 -9.32 -22.29 -5.19
N GLY A 808 -10.09 -21.24 -5.52
CA GLY A 808 -10.13 -20.00 -4.74
C GLY A 808 -10.55 -20.24 -3.28
N ILE A 809 -11.64 -20.98 -3.06
CA ILE A 809 -12.13 -21.32 -1.71
C ILE A 809 -11.07 -22.08 -0.90
N ILE A 810 -10.46 -23.12 -1.48
CA ILE A 810 -9.40 -23.90 -0.83
C ILE A 810 -8.20 -23.02 -0.48
N TRP A 811 -7.76 -22.14 -1.38
CA TRP A 811 -6.66 -21.22 -1.14
C TRP A 811 -7.01 -20.21 -0.03
N THR A 812 -8.23 -19.68 0.00
CA THR A 812 -8.70 -18.79 1.08
C THR A 812 -8.68 -19.50 2.45
N PHE A 813 -9.06 -20.79 2.53
CA PHE A 813 -8.88 -21.58 3.76
C PHE A 813 -7.42 -21.76 4.15
N ILE A 814 -6.54 -22.15 3.23
CA ILE A 814 -5.10 -22.29 3.50
C ILE A 814 -4.51 -20.96 3.98
N SER A 815 -4.94 -19.84 3.41
CA SER A 815 -4.53 -18.49 3.79
C SER A 815 -4.98 -18.14 5.20
N ALA A 816 -6.25 -18.36 5.52
CA ALA A 816 -6.79 -18.13 6.87
C ALA A 816 -6.07 -19.00 7.93
N PHE A 817 -5.81 -20.28 7.65
CA PHE A 817 -5.00 -21.11 8.56
C PHE A 817 -3.56 -20.57 8.74
N SER A 818 -2.96 -20.06 7.66
CA SER A 818 -1.58 -19.56 7.61
C SER A 818 -1.36 -18.21 8.33
N VAL A 819 -2.34 -17.31 8.34
CA VAL A 819 -2.19 -15.97 8.96
C VAL A 819 -3.21 -15.63 10.04
N VAL A 820 -4.14 -16.53 10.37
CA VAL A 820 -5.02 -16.42 11.54
C VAL A 820 -4.64 -17.45 12.62
N LEU A 821 -4.60 -18.76 12.28
CA LEU A 821 -4.34 -19.79 13.31
C LEU A 821 -2.85 -19.96 13.65
N TYR A 822 -1.96 -19.93 12.66
CA TYR A 822 -0.52 -20.10 12.89
C TYR A 822 0.09 -19.01 13.83
N PRO A 823 -0.22 -17.70 13.69
CA PRO A 823 0.31 -16.68 14.60
C PRO A 823 -0.14 -16.84 16.06
N LEU A 824 -1.37 -17.31 16.30
CA LEU A 824 -1.86 -17.64 17.65
C LEU A 824 -1.08 -18.83 18.25
N TRP A 825 -0.85 -19.88 17.45
CA TRP A 825 -0.10 -21.06 17.88
C TRP A 825 1.38 -20.74 18.18
N GLU A 826 1.99 -19.87 17.39
CA GLU A 826 3.37 -19.36 17.55
C GLU A 826 3.51 -18.39 18.75
N SER A 827 2.42 -17.70 19.12
CA SER A 827 2.38 -16.72 20.21
C SER A 827 1.82 -17.27 21.52
N ARG A 828 1.36 -18.54 21.55
CA ARG A 828 0.64 -19.17 22.68
C ARG A 828 1.31 -18.99 24.05
N ASP A 829 2.64 -19.02 24.10
CA ASP A 829 3.39 -18.98 25.36
C ASP A 829 3.44 -17.55 25.92
N ALA A 830 3.50 -16.53 25.05
CA ALA A 830 3.36 -15.12 25.41
C ALA A 830 1.90 -14.77 25.76
N LEU A 831 0.93 -15.27 24.99
CA LEU A 831 -0.51 -15.15 25.30
C LEU A 831 -0.85 -15.78 26.65
N GLY A 832 -0.23 -16.92 26.98
CA GLY A 832 -0.35 -17.57 28.28
C GLY A 832 0.28 -16.77 29.43
N LEU A 833 1.38 -16.05 29.18
CA LEU A 833 1.98 -15.14 30.15
C LEU A 833 1.08 -13.91 30.41
N ILE A 834 0.60 -13.26 29.35
CA ILE A 834 -0.34 -12.13 29.43
C ILE A 834 -1.62 -12.55 30.14
N SER A 835 -2.19 -13.71 29.79
CA SER A 835 -3.38 -14.26 30.47
C SER A 835 -3.16 -14.48 31.96
N LYS A 836 -1.99 -15.01 32.36
CA LYS A 836 -1.62 -15.17 33.78
C LYS A 836 -1.45 -13.82 34.49
N GLY A 837 -0.90 -12.80 33.81
CA GLY A 837 -0.80 -11.43 34.32
C GLY A 837 -2.17 -10.80 34.56
N ILE A 838 -3.08 -10.90 33.58
CA ILE A 838 -4.48 -10.43 33.70
C ILE A 838 -5.20 -11.14 34.85
N ILE A 839 -5.11 -12.47 34.93
CA ILE A 839 -5.71 -13.26 36.02
C ILE A 839 -5.16 -12.83 37.39
N LYS A 840 -3.85 -12.63 37.52
CA LYS A 840 -3.23 -12.09 38.74
C LYS A 840 -3.79 -10.71 39.12
N ASP A 841 -3.92 -9.79 38.18
CA ASP A 841 -4.48 -8.46 38.45
C ASP A 841 -5.98 -8.47 38.78
N ILE A 842 -6.74 -9.44 38.29
CA ILE A 842 -8.17 -9.63 38.64
C ILE A 842 -8.29 -10.09 40.11
N PHE A 843 -7.48 -11.06 40.55
CA PHE A 843 -7.55 -11.58 41.92
C PHE A 843 -6.74 -10.75 42.95
N ALA A 844 -5.71 -10.03 42.50
CA ALA A 844 -4.87 -9.17 43.34
C ALA A 844 -4.32 -7.99 42.52
N ARG A 845 -5.10 -6.89 42.45
CA ARG A 845 -4.78 -5.66 41.70
C ARG A 845 -3.35 -5.18 41.93
N GLY A 846 -2.57 -5.07 40.85
CA GLY A 846 -1.17 -4.62 40.84
C GLY A 846 -0.16 -5.77 40.71
N SER A 847 -0.51 -6.99 41.15
CA SER A 847 0.39 -8.15 41.14
C SER A 847 0.61 -8.77 39.76
N GLY A 848 -0.18 -8.37 38.76
CA GLY A 848 -0.09 -8.88 37.39
C GLY A 848 0.91 -8.16 36.50
N LYS A 849 1.40 -6.97 36.88
CA LYS A 849 2.31 -6.16 36.06
C LYS A 849 3.58 -6.95 35.71
N TYR A 850 4.07 -6.81 34.48
CA TYR A 850 5.39 -7.31 34.11
C TYR A 850 6.49 -6.68 34.99
N VAL A 851 7.37 -7.52 35.49
CA VAL A 851 8.61 -7.16 36.18
C VAL A 851 9.72 -7.88 35.43
N GLU A 852 10.72 -7.12 34.99
CA GLU A 852 11.89 -7.65 34.30
C GLU A 852 12.68 -8.55 35.27
N PRO A 853 13.13 -9.75 34.85
CA PRO A 853 13.94 -10.60 35.72
C PRO A 853 15.18 -9.84 36.19
N ALA A 854 15.46 -9.85 37.49
CA ALA A 854 16.69 -9.28 38.00
C ALA A 854 17.88 -10.00 37.33
N ARG A 855 18.78 -9.25 36.68
CA ARG A 855 20.04 -9.78 36.17
C ARG A 855 20.84 -10.32 37.37
N GLU A 856 20.83 -11.63 37.56
CA GLU A 856 21.80 -12.30 38.44
C GLU A 856 23.20 -12.03 37.85
N ALA A 857 24.05 -11.33 38.60
CA ALA A 857 25.44 -11.10 38.20
C ALA A 857 26.19 -12.45 38.24
N ALA A 858 26.77 -12.85 37.11
CA ALA A 858 27.31 -14.19 36.85
C ALA A 858 28.55 -14.16 35.95
#